data_AF-A0A936BNQ5-F1
#
_entry.id   AF-A0A936BNQ5-F1
#
_cell.length_a   1.000
_cell.length_b   1.000
_cell.length_c   1.000
_cell.angle_alpha   90.00
_cell.angle_beta   90.00
_cell.angle_gamma   90.00
#
_symmetry.space_group_name_H-M   'P 1'
#
loop_
_entity.id
_entity.type
_entity.pdbx_description
1 polymer ?
#
loop_
_entity_poly.entity_id
_entity_poly.type
_entity_poly.pdbx_seq_one_letter_code
_entity_poly.pdbx_strand_id
1 'polypeptide(L)'
;MILRSLARGALAVVLTALPLAAQEVPDSVRLPRLAALGRLYTTVRFFHPTLGYLGVAWDQATATAASAVHDADTRDGYAAALTELLGTLADPRTRIVDTTIPWESDPSQAAVRHRWTEDSTLIVSILPPAIGASAEVAAGVAVLLPLFRQAQAIVFDLRAPPGWPAHGDVDHALGQPAVTRALFPNSIIGPGERTRLHEGYAPDRPAQASAVFREGWHQAAGPLYEGSESAHDVRLIFLVNGDSELPRFALAARALGLGTIVGDGEASRSLGGTSQRLALSDGLVAEVRVGELVNGDGTVAVAVDTVLTSSDASDAPLATALVLARTPWRPMAPRLAPAISPPAPEPDTLPPRFPARGQRLVGLYRLWGAVGYFHAYPEHHTAPWDTALERYLPRIEAARDSMEYAIAIAELMTTIGDSHGGVQAPGLRALLGPAPLPFKARMVAGRPVVTRLAADSLAPGLALGDELVSIDGEAIAARMARLGRLIAASTPQARARDALTRALLGPDGSVATLRVRGANAVVRTVRVPRRTAFQPLLASEREGPVFRLLPGNIGYADLDRLNPGDVDSMFALFKDTRGIVFDMRGYPRETAWAIAPRLTAAREVVAARFTLPMARRPEGLVVEEQAGERLRSEFEQRIPAGTGAVYRGRTVMLIDERTQSQAEHTGLFLEAANGTAFIGTPSAGANGDVTNVELPGGLVAWFTGLAVRHADGRPLQQVGLTPTIRVAPTLAGVRAGRDEVLDRALLYLRAGR
;
A
#
# COMPACT_ATOMS: atom_id res chain seq x y z
N MET A 1 56.76 50.87 -62.00
CA MET A 1 55.56 50.15 -62.47
C MET A 1 54.92 49.50 -61.25
N ILE A 2 54.09 50.20 -60.46
CA ILE A 2 52.67 50.58 -60.64
C ILE A 2 51.72 49.37 -60.65
N LEU A 3 50.96 49.19 -59.56
CA LEU A 3 49.48 49.03 -59.46
C LEU A 3 49.10 48.91 -57.95
N ARG A 4 48.60 49.96 -57.28
CA ARG A 4 47.18 50.34 -57.01
C ARG A 4 46.35 49.24 -56.33
N SER A 5 46.15 49.28 -55.01
CA SER A 5 45.06 49.91 -54.22
C SER A 5 43.69 49.22 -54.29
N LEU A 6 43.16 48.75 -53.15
CA LEU A 6 41.96 49.30 -52.49
C LEU A 6 41.47 48.39 -51.34
N ALA A 7 41.34 49.00 -50.17
CA ALA A 7 40.62 48.45 -49.02
C ALA A 7 39.11 48.56 -49.23
N ARG A 8 38.35 47.54 -48.81
CA ARG A 8 36.93 47.65 -48.41
C ARG A 8 36.68 46.73 -47.21
N GLY A 9 36.14 47.31 -46.15
CA GLY A 9 35.96 46.68 -44.84
C GLY A 9 34.93 45.56 -44.84
N ALA A 10 35.18 44.57 -43.99
CA ALA A 10 34.21 43.58 -43.57
C ALA A 10 33.69 43.96 -42.18
N LEU A 11 32.41 44.35 -42.14
CA LEU A 11 31.64 44.50 -40.91
C LEU A 11 31.29 43.09 -40.41
N ALA A 12 31.96 42.61 -39.37
CA ALA A 12 31.62 41.33 -38.73
C ALA A 12 30.39 41.54 -37.82
N VAL A 13 29.21 41.13 -38.30
CA VAL A 13 28.02 40.95 -37.45
C VAL A 13 28.22 39.63 -36.71
N VAL A 14 28.59 39.72 -35.43
CA VAL A 14 28.53 38.59 -34.51
C VAL A 14 27.06 38.40 -34.13
N LEU A 15 26.39 37.47 -34.81
CA LEU A 15 25.10 36.93 -34.37
C LEU A 15 25.37 36.02 -33.15
N THR A 16 25.27 36.58 -31.95
CA THR A 16 25.13 35.77 -30.74
C THR A 16 23.79 35.04 -30.81
N ALA A 17 23.82 33.76 -31.17
CA ALA A 17 22.70 32.86 -30.98
C ALA A 17 22.44 32.74 -29.47
N LEU A 18 21.48 33.54 -28.98
CA LEU A 18 20.88 33.29 -27.67
C LEU A 18 20.25 31.89 -27.73
N PRO A 19 20.52 30.99 -26.77
CA PRO A 19 19.78 29.75 -26.69
C PRO A 19 18.31 30.11 -26.50
N LEU A 20 17.46 29.74 -27.46
CA LEU A 20 16.03 29.68 -27.24
C LEU A 20 15.82 28.75 -26.04
N ALA A 21 15.36 29.31 -24.92
CA ALA A 21 14.91 28.50 -23.80
C ALA A 21 13.87 27.53 -24.34
N ALA A 22 14.10 26.23 -24.16
CA ALA A 22 13.10 25.21 -24.47
C ALA A 22 11.81 25.61 -23.75
N GLN A 23 10.72 25.73 -24.49
CA GLN A 23 9.43 26.12 -23.93
C GLN A 23 8.98 24.98 -23.00
N GLU A 24 8.81 25.27 -21.72
CA GLU A 24 8.34 24.26 -20.76
C GLU A 24 6.95 23.76 -21.16
N VAL A 25 6.75 22.43 -21.09
CA VAL A 25 5.45 21.80 -21.36
C VAL A 25 4.42 22.35 -20.36
N PRO A 26 3.28 22.89 -20.82
CA PRO A 26 2.28 23.47 -19.92
C PRO A 26 1.81 22.49 -18.85
N ASP A 27 1.61 22.97 -17.62
CA ASP A 27 1.09 22.17 -16.49
C ASP A 27 -0.21 21.45 -16.81
N SER A 28 -1.08 22.07 -17.63
CA SER A 28 -2.35 21.49 -18.08
C SER A 28 -2.20 20.23 -18.92
N VAL A 29 -1.01 19.98 -19.49
CA VAL A 29 -0.67 18.77 -20.25
C VAL A 29 0.21 17.85 -19.41
N ARG A 30 1.23 18.42 -18.76
CA ARG A 30 2.27 17.69 -18.02
C ARG A 30 1.74 17.00 -16.77
N LEU A 31 0.96 17.68 -15.93
CA LEU A 31 0.50 17.13 -14.65
C LEU A 31 -0.46 15.94 -14.82
N PRO A 32 -1.45 15.97 -15.74
CA PRO A 32 -2.29 14.79 -16.01
C PRO A 32 -1.49 13.58 -16.50
N ARG A 33 -0.48 13.78 -17.36
CA ARG A 33 0.39 12.70 -17.86
C ARG A 33 1.20 12.06 -16.74
N LEU A 34 1.76 12.86 -15.84
CA LEU A 34 2.50 12.37 -14.67
C LEU A 34 1.57 11.67 -13.65
N ALA A 35 0.35 12.17 -13.45
CA ALA A 35 -0.64 11.51 -12.61
C ALA A 35 -1.05 10.14 -13.19
N ALA A 36 -1.27 10.06 -14.51
CA ALA A 36 -1.53 8.79 -15.20
C ALA A 36 -0.35 7.81 -15.08
N LEU A 37 0.89 8.30 -15.15
CA LEU A 37 2.09 7.51 -14.87
C LEU A 37 2.10 6.96 -13.43
N GLY A 38 1.69 7.74 -12.44
CA GLY A 38 1.59 7.28 -11.04
C GLY A 38 0.56 6.16 -10.84
N ARG A 39 -0.58 6.22 -11.54
CA ARG A 39 -1.56 5.13 -11.59
C ARG A 39 -1.02 3.87 -12.27
N LEU A 40 -0.31 4.04 -13.38
CA LEU A 40 0.34 2.94 -14.11
C LEU A 40 1.40 2.26 -13.24
N TYR A 41 2.27 3.07 -12.62
CA TYR A 41 3.29 2.61 -11.66
C TYR A 41 2.67 1.73 -10.58
N THR A 42 1.61 2.23 -9.95
CA THR A 42 0.94 1.55 -8.83
C THR A 42 0.33 0.21 -9.27
N THR A 43 -0.32 0.21 -10.43
CA THR A 43 -0.94 -1.00 -10.99
C THR A 43 0.10 -2.07 -11.28
N VAL A 44 1.18 -1.72 -11.96
CA VAL A 44 2.27 -2.65 -12.26
C VAL A 44 2.94 -3.12 -10.98
N ARG A 45 3.31 -2.20 -10.07
CA ARG A 45 4.04 -2.48 -8.82
C ARG A 45 3.37 -3.54 -7.95
N PHE A 46 2.04 -3.51 -7.85
CA PHE A 46 1.30 -4.41 -6.97
C PHE A 46 0.75 -5.64 -7.70
N PHE A 47 0.42 -5.55 -8.99
CA PHE A 47 -0.38 -6.60 -9.63
C PHE A 47 0.29 -7.29 -10.81
N HIS A 48 1.33 -6.71 -11.41
CA HIS A 48 1.99 -7.35 -12.55
C HIS A 48 2.78 -8.60 -12.09
N PRO A 49 2.52 -9.80 -12.67
CA PRO A 49 3.16 -11.03 -12.22
C PRO A 49 4.68 -11.01 -12.29
N THR A 50 5.26 -10.39 -13.32
CA THR A 50 6.72 -10.39 -13.51
C THR A 50 7.49 -9.78 -12.35
N LEU A 51 6.92 -8.81 -11.62
CA LEU A 51 7.59 -8.24 -10.44
C LEU A 51 7.66 -9.21 -9.25
N GLY A 52 6.90 -10.31 -9.28
CA GLY A 52 6.93 -11.35 -8.26
C GLY A 52 8.05 -12.38 -8.45
N TYR A 53 8.75 -12.39 -9.59
CA TYR A 53 9.81 -13.36 -9.88
C TYR A 53 10.95 -12.85 -10.77
N LEU A 54 10.78 -11.75 -11.50
CA LEU A 54 11.84 -11.05 -12.22
C LEU A 54 12.32 -9.87 -11.36
N GLY A 55 13.64 -9.75 -11.19
CA GLY A 55 14.28 -8.63 -10.49
C GLY A 55 14.31 -7.35 -11.33
N VAL A 56 13.15 -6.90 -11.80
CA VAL A 56 13.01 -5.64 -12.57
C VAL A 56 13.18 -4.47 -11.61
N ALA A 57 14.11 -3.56 -11.91
CA ALA A 57 14.30 -2.30 -11.16
C ALA A 57 13.21 -1.28 -11.52
N TRP A 58 11.97 -1.59 -11.14
CA TRP A 58 10.76 -0.89 -11.55
C TRP A 58 10.75 0.58 -11.11
N ASP A 59 11.24 0.89 -9.91
CA ASP A 59 11.32 2.27 -9.43
C ASP A 59 12.31 3.09 -10.24
N GLN A 60 13.47 2.52 -10.57
CA GLN A 60 14.49 3.20 -11.37
C GLN A 60 14.01 3.42 -12.81
N ALA A 61 13.37 2.41 -13.42
CA ALA A 61 12.76 2.54 -14.74
C ALA A 61 11.68 3.63 -14.75
N THR A 62 10.82 3.65 -13.73
CA THR A 62 9.76 4.66 -13.60
C THR A 62 10.33 6.06 -13.34
N ALA A 63 11.41 6.19 -12.58
CA ALA A 63 12.06 7.49 -12.36
C ALA A 63 12.62 8.07 -13.66
N THR A 64 13.20 7.23 -14.52
CA THR A 64 13.64 7.63 -15.86
C THR A 64 12.44 8.03 -16.72
N ALA A 65 11.41 7.19 -16.77
CA ALA A 65 10.19 7.46 -17.52
C ALA A 65 9.48 8.73 -17.06
N ALA A 66 9.44 9.02 -15.76
CA ALA A 66 8.85 10.24 -15.23
C ALA A 66 9.56 11.51 -15.74
N SER A 67 10.88 11.45 -15.95
CA SER A 67 11.62 12.55 -16.57
C SER A 67 11.29 12.68 -18.07
N ALA A 68 11.20 11.57 -18.79
CA ALA A 68 10.81 11.58 -20.20
C ALA A 68 9.35 12.06 -20.42
N VAL A 69 8.41 11.63 -19.57
CA VAL A 69 7.01 12.07 -19.59
C VAL A 69 6.89 13.56 -19.26
N HIS A 70 7.71 14.04 -18.33
CA HIS A 70 7.77 15.46 -17.99
C HIS A 70 8.19 16.32 -19.19
N ASP A 71 9.21 15.87 -19.91
CA ASP A 71 9.82 16.60 -21.03
C ASP A 71 9.10 16.37 -22.37
N ALA A 72 8.16 15.43 -22.43
CA ALA A 72 7.38 15.13 -23.63
C ALA A 72 6.42 16.29 -23.95
N ASP A 73 6.71 17.02 -25.02
CA ASP A 73 5.86 18.09 -25.56
C ASP A 73 4.78 17.58 -26.52
N THR A 74 4.94 16.35 -27.02
CA THR A 74 4.03 15.70 -27.97
C THR A 74 3.38 14.45 -27.38
N ARG A 75 2.25 14.05 -27.96
CA ARG A 75 1.56 12.78 -27.65
C ARG A 75 2.46 11.57 -27.94
N ASP A 76 3.17 11.60 -29.07
CA ASP A 76 4.04 10.49 -29.48
C ASP A 76 5.25 10.36 -28.55
N GLY A 77 5.84 11.47 -28.10
CA GLY A 77 6.88 11.46 -27.08
C GLY A 77 6.38 10.87 -25.75
N TYR A 78 5.15 11.19 -25.35
CA TYR A 78 4.52 10.60 -24.16
C TYR A 78 4.30 9.08 -24.33
N ALA A 79 3.75 8.64 -25.46
CA ALA A 79 3.54 7.23 -25.76
C ALA A 79 4.86 6.43 -25.83
N ALA A 80 5.92 7.01 -26.41
CA ALA A 80 7.24 6.40 -26.49
C ALA A 80 7.85 6.20 -25.09
N ALA A 81 7.79 7.21 -24.22
CA ALA A 81 8.29 7.11 -22.84
C ALA A 81 7.59 6.01 -22.04
N LEU A 82 6.27 5.86 -22.20
CA LEU A 82 5.52 4.79 -21.56
C LEU A 82 5.80 3.42 -22.16
N THR A 83 5.99 3.35 -23.49
CA THR A 83 6.33 2.10 -24.18
C THR A 83 7.70 1.58 -23.74
N GLU A 84 8.69 2.46 -23.62
CA GLU A 84 10.03 2.11 -23.09
C GLU A 84 9.94 1.60 -21.65
N LEU A 85 9.15 2.27 -20.80
CA LEU A 85 8.91 1.84 -19.42
C LEU A 85 8.31 0.43 -19.36
N LEU A 86 7.22 0.17 -20.08
CA LEU A 86 6.55 -1.13 -20.08
C LEU A 86 7.42 -2.23 -20.70
N GLY A 87 8.29 -1.89 -21.64
CA GLY A 87 9.27 -2.80 -22.24
C GLY A 87 10.22 -3.44 -21.20
N THR A 88 10.48 -2.77 -20.07
CA THR A 88 11.33 -3.31 -18.99
C THR A 88 10.73 -4.55 -18.31
N LEU A 89 9.42 -4.77 -18.45
CA LEU A 89 8.73 -5.94 -17.90
C LEU A 89 8.95 -7.20 -18.73
N ALA A 90 9.49 -7.06 -19.96
CA ALA A 90 9.63 -8.14 -20.94
C ALA A 90 8.32 -8.92 -21.18
N ASP A 91 7.18 -8.22 -21.10
CA ASP A 91 5.85 -8.78 -21.34
C ASP A 91 5.14 -8.05 -22.49
N PRO A 92 5.18 -8.59 -23.72
CA PRO A 92 4.46 -8.03 -24.87
C PRO A 92 2.96 -7.81 -24.70
N ARG A 93 2.29 -8.46 -23.73
CA ARG A 93 0.87 -8.22 -23.43
C ARG A 93 0.64 -6.94 -22.63
N THR A 94 1.67 -6.49 -21.91
CA THR A 94 1.65 -5.22 -21.18
C THR A 94 2.18 -4.11 -22.05
N ARG A 95 1.29 -3.28 -22.61
CA ARG A 95 1.60 -2.34 -23.70
C ARG A 95 0.70 -1.11 -23.70
N ILE A 96 1.09 -0.12 -24.50
CA ILE A 96 0.26 1.04 -24.80
C ILE A 96 -0.62 0.73 -26.01
N VAL A 97 -1.91 1.05 -25.89
CA VAL A 97 -2.91 0.92 -26.93
C VAL A 97 -3.45 2.31 -27.26
N ASP A 98 -3.48 2.63 -28.55
CA ASP A 98 -4.05 3.86 -29.06
C ASP A 98 -5.56 3.69 -29.27
N THR A 99 -6.38 4.37 -28.45
CA THR A 99 -7.85 4.29 -28.57
C THR A 99 -8.44 5.29 -29.55
N THR A 100 -7.62 6.17 -30.14
CA THR A 100 -8.05 7.10 -31.19
C THR A 100 -8.15 6.44 -32.56
N ILE A 101 -7.66 5.21 -32.68
CA ILE A 101 -7.84 4.34 -33.84
C ILE A 101 -9.06 3.46 -33.56
N PRO A 102 -10.27 3.82 -34.04
CA PRO A 102 -11.47 3.02 -33.80
C PRO A 102 -11.32 1.65 -34.47
N TRP A 103 -11.60 0.59 -33.69
CA TRP A 103 -11.91 -0.71 -34.25
C TRP A 103 -13.34 -0.67 -34.81
N GLU A 104 -13.47 -0.85 -36.11
CA GLU A 104 -14.77 -1.07 -36.77
C GLU A 104 -14.82 -2.52 -37.26
N SER A 105 -15.69 -3.33 -36.65
CA SER A 105 -16.07 -4.62 -37.21
C SER A 105 -16.86 -4.38 -38.49
N ASP A 106 -16.49 -5.00 -39.61
CA ASP A 106 -17.31 -4.97 -40.83
C ASP A 106 -18.57 -5.84 -40.63
N PRO A 107 -19.76 -5.23 -40.46
CA PRO A 107 -20.99 -5.98 -40.16
C PRO A 107 -21.46 -6.83 -41.35
N SER A 108 -20.87 -6.66 -42.54
CA SER A 108 -21.17 -7.50 -43.70
C SER A 108 -20.43 -8.85 -43.69
N GLN A 109 -19.47 -9.02 -42.78
CA GLN A 109 -18.67 -10.22 -42.67
C GLN A 109 -19.17 -11.09 -41.50
N ALA A 110 -19.48 -12.36 -41.80
CA ALA A 110 -19.80 -13.32 -40.74
C ALA A 110 -18.63 -13.46 -39.76
N ALA A 111 -18.92 -13.31 -38.46
CA ALA A 111 -17.95 -13.43 -37.37
C ALA A 111 -17.22 -14.79 -37.35
N VAL A 112 -17.88 -15.85 -37.84
CA VAL A 112 -17.31 -17.19 -37.94
C VAL A 112 -17.36 -17.66 -39.40
N ARG A 113 -16.20 -18.01 -39.95
CA ARG A 113 -16.05 -18.56 -41.30
C ARG A 113 -15.45 -19.95 -41.24
N HIS A 114 -15.73 -20.75 -42.25
CA HIS A 114 -15.08 -22.05 -42.38
C HIS A 114 -14.73 -22.37 -43.84
N ARG A 115 -13.72 -23.20 -44.03
CA ARG A 115 -13.39 -23.82 -45.32
C ARG A 115 -12.70 -25.17 -45.12
N TRP A 116 -12.85 -26.07 -46.08
CA TRP A 116 -12.17 -27.36 -46.11
C TRP A 116 -10.90 -27.30 -46.93
N THR A 117 -9.88 -28.05 -46.51
CA THR A 117 -8.77 -28.43 -47.37
C THR A 117 -9.04 -29.78 -48.05
N GLU A 118 -8.27 -30.10 -49.09
CA GLU A 118 -8.37 -31.38 -49.80
C GLU A 118 -8.17 -32.60 -48.87
N ASP A 119 -7.43 -32.42 -47.78
CA ASP A 119 -7.09 -33.50 -46.83
C ASP A 119 -8.01 -33.54 -45.60
N SER A 120 -9.27 -33.12 -45.73
CA SER A 120 -10.26 -33.16 -44.64
C SER A 120 -9.84 -32.39 -43.37
N THR A 121 -9.03 -31.32 -43.53
CA THR A 121 -8.80 -30.34 -42.45
C THR A 121 -9.83 -29.23 -42.56
N LEU A 122 -10.53 -28.96 -41.47
CA LEU A 122 -11.47 -27.85 -41.37
C LEU A 122 -10.73 -26.62 -40.83
N ILE A 123 -10.69 -25.54 -41.60
CA ILE A 123 -10.20 -24.25 -41.12
C ILE A 123 -11.41 -23.45 -40.64
N VAL A 124 -11.39 -23.02 -39.38
CA VAL A 124 -12.40 -22.16 -38.76
C VAL A 124 -11.73 -20.83 -38.43
N SER A 125 -12.14 -19.76 -39.10
CA SER A 125 -11.66 -18.41 -38.81
C SER A 125 -12.70 -17.70 -37.98
N ILE A 126 -12.33 -17.30 -36.76
CA ILE A 126 -13.16 -16.43 -35.94
C ILE A 126 -12.61 -15.03 -36.09
N LEU A 127 -13.33 -14.22 -36.87
CA LEU A 127 -12.98 -12.82 -37.04
C LEU A 127 -13.29 -12.07 -35.73
N PRO A 128 -12.53 -11.00 -35.42
CA PRO A 128 -12.74 -10.26 -34.19
C PRO A 128 -14.18 -9.74 -34.13
N PRO A 129 -14.99 -10.15 -33.15
CA PRO A 129 -16.35 -9.69 -33.03
C PRO A 129 -16.43 -8.19 -32.71
N ALA A 130 -17.59 -7.60 -32.95
CA ALA A 130 -17.98 -6.37 -32.27
C ALA A 130 -17.97 -6.61 -30.75
N ILE A 131 -17.63 -5.58 -29.97
CA ILE A 131 -17.57 -5.66 -28.51
C ILE A 131 -18.92 -6.17 -27.97
N GLY A 132 -18.90 -7.27 -27.20
CA GLY A 132 -20.09 -7.86 -26.59
C GLY A 132 -20.94 -8.73 -27.53
N ALA A 133 -20.41 -9.14 -28.69
CA ALA A 133 -21.09 -10.04 -29.62
C ALA A 133 -20.85 -11.53 -29.32
N SER A 134 -20.59 -11.92 -28.06
CA SER A 134 -20.31 -13.31 -27.66
C SER A 134 -21.40 -14.29 -28.11
N ALA A 135 -22.67 -13.86 -28.11
CA ALA A 135 -23.80 -14.68 -28.55
C ALA A 135 -23.79 -14.96 -30.06
N GLU A 136 -23.35 -13.98 -30.87
CA GLU A 136 -23.23 -14.14 -32.33
C GLU A 136 -22.11 -15.13 -32.67
N VAL A 137 -20.94 -14.98 -32.03
CA VAL A 137 -19.81 -15.90 -32.20
C VAL A 137 -20.21 -17.31 -31.76
N ALA A 138 -20.87 -17.45 -30.61
CA ALA A 138 -21.35 -18.74 -30.11
C ALA A 138 -22.36 -19.40 -31.08
N ALA A 139 -23.29 -18.63 -31.65
CA ALA A 139 -24.23 -19.13 -32.65
C ALA A 139 -23.51 -19.57 -33.94
N GLY A 140 -22.54 -18.79 -34.41
CA GLY A 140 -21.73 -19.12 -35.58
C GLY A 140 -20.92 -20.40 -35.38
N VAL A 141 -20.29 -20.58 -34.22
CA VAL A 141 -19.57 -21.82 -33.86
C VAL A 141 -20.53 -23.01 -33.75
N ALA A 142 -21.72 -22.83 -33.18
CA ALA A 142 -22.70 -23.89 -33.01
C ALA A 142 -23.14 -24.52 -34.35
N VAL A 143 -23.21 -23.72 -35.42
CA VAL A 143 -23.53 -24.22 -36.78
C VAL A 143 -22.44 -25.17 -37.32
N LEU A 144 -21.20 -25.07 -36.83
CA LEU A 144 -20.07 -25.89 -37.29
C LEU A 144 -19.95 -27.23 -36.55
N LEU A 145 -20.71 -27.47 -35.47
CA LEU A 145 -20.61 -28.70 -34.68
C LEU A 145 -20.75 -30.00 -35.51
N PRO A 146 -21.65 -30.11 -36.51
CA PRO A 146 -21.71 -31.29 -37.36
C PRO A 146 -20.48 -31.47 -38.25
N LEU A 147 -19.79 -30.38 -38.59
CA LEU A 147 -18.56 -30.40 -39.39
C LEU A 147 -17.36 -30.82 -38.54
N PHE A 148 -17.32 -30.46 -37.26
CA PHE A 148 -16.25 -30.87 -36.35
C PHE A 148 -16.12 -32.39 -36.31
N ARG A 149 -17.26 -33.11 -36.27
CA ARG A 149 -17.34 -34.58 -36.29
C ARG A 149 -16.81 -35.24 -37.58
N GLN A 150 -16.70 -34.49 -38.67
CA GLN A 150 -16.22 -35.00 -39.97
C GLN A 150 -14.73 -34.70 -40.18
N ALA A 151 -14.19 -33.74 -39.44
CA ALA A 151 -12.83 -33.25 -39.64
C ALA A 151 -11.80 -34.22 -39.05
N GLN A 152 -10.72 -34.47 -39.77
CA GLN A 152 -9.55 -35.17 -39.23
C GLN A 152 -8.68 -34.24 -38.38
N ALA A 153 -8.70 -32.96 -38.71
CA ALA A 153 -8.04 -31.89 -37.98
C ALA A 153 -8.84 -30.59 -38.12
N ILE A 154 -8.79 -29.74 -37.10
CA ILE A 154 -9.41 -28.42 -37.08
C ILE A 154 -8.33 -27.37 -36.81
N VAL A 155 -8.22 -26.40 -37.71
CA VAL A 155 -7.39 -25.20 -37.53
C VAL A 155 -8.31 -24.05 -37.14
N PHE A 156 -8.23 -23.61 -35.89
CA PHE A 156 -8.85 -22.36 -35.43
C PHE A 156 -7.89 -21.21 -35.74
N ASP A 157 -8.19 -20.41 -36.77
CA ASP A 157 -7.50 -19.14 -37.02
C ASP A 157 -8.17 -18.04 -36.19
N LEU A 158 -7.48 -17.66 -35.12
CA LEU A 158 -7.93 -16.72 -34.09
C LEU A 158 -7.12 -15.41 -34.10
N ARG A 159 -6.31 -15.20 -35.15
CA ARG A 159 -5.52 -13.97 -35.30
C ARG A 159 -6.43 -12.75 -35.32
N ALA A 160 -6.08 -11.75 -34.51
CA ALA A 160 -6.83 -10.51 -34.40
C ALA A 160 -6.02 -9.32 -34.95
N PRO A 161 -6.65 -8.26 -35.48
CA PRO A 161 -5.95 -7.08 -35.94
C PRO A 161 -5.31 -6.36 -34.74
N PRO A 162 -4.21 -5.62 -34.99
CA PRO A 162 -3.55 -4.85 -33.94
C PRO A 162 -4.51 -3.92 -33.21
N GLY A 163 -4.51 -3.98 -31.87
CA GLY A 163 -5.30 -3.09 -31.03
C GLY A 163 -6.75 -3.54 -30.80
N TRP A 164 -7.17 -4.70 -31.32
CA TRP A 164 -8.48 -5.27 -31.00
C TRP A 164 -8.57 -5.59 -29.49
N PRO A 165 -9.58 -5.08 -28.78
CA PRO A 165 -9.72 -5.34 -27.36
C PRO A 165 -10.34 -6.73 -27.14
N ALA A 166 -9.53 -7.68 -26.69
CA ALA A 166 -10.00 -8.97 -26.24
C ALA A 166 -10.93 -8.83 -25.02
N HIS A 167 -12.21 -9.23 -25.16
CA HIS A 167 -13.26 -9.18 -24.14
C HIS A 167 -13.68 -10.57 -23.61
N GLY A 168 -13.07 -11.64 -24.11
CA GLY A 168 -13.37 -13.03 -23.76
C GLY A 168 -14.49 -13.64 -24.60
N ASP A 169 -14.92 -12.98 -25.68
CA ASP A 169 -15.99 -13.44 -26.57
C ASP A 169 -15.66 -14.79 -27.22
N VAL A 170 -14.41 -14.98 -27.65
CA VAL A 170 -13.93 -16.20 -28.32
C VAL A 170 -13.74 -17.35 -27.32
N ASP A 171 -13.14 -17.05 -26.16
CA ASP A 171 -12.99 -18.04 -25.07
C ASP A 171 -14.37 -18.53 -24.60
N HIS A 172 -15.33 -17.61 -24.44
CA HIS A 172 -16.70 -17.95 -24.07
C HIS A 172 -17.41 -18.80 -25.12
N ALA A 173 -17.35 -18.41 -26.40
CA ALA A 173 -18.04 -19.11 -27.48
C ALA A 173 -17.50 -20.54 -27.69
N LEU A 174 -16.17 -20.70 -27.72
CA LEU A 174 -15.54 -22.00 -27.89
C LEU A 174 -15.58 -22.86 -26.62
N GLY A 175 -15.68 -22.24 -25.43
CA GLY A 175 -15.79 -22.91 -24.14
C GLY A 175 -17.18 -23.47 -23.82
N GLN A 176 -18.18 -23.27 -24.68
CA GLN A 176 -19.53 -23.79 -24.46
C GLN A 176 -19.55 -25.33 -24.40
N PRO A 177 -20.36 -25.95 -23.51
CA PRO A 177 -20.40 -27.40 -23.35
C PRO A 177 -20.69 -28.17 -24.65
N ALA A 178 -21.51 -27.61 -25.55
CA ALA A 178 -21.81 -28.23 -26.85
C ALA A 178 -20.58 -28.32 -27.75
N VAL A 179 -19.69 -27.33 -27.69
CA VAL A 179 -18.43 -27.28 -28.43
C VAL A 179 -17.43 -28.25 -27.82
N THR A 180 -17.19 -28.16 -26.51
CA THR A 180 -16.18 -29.00 -25.85
C THR A 180 -16.53 -30.49 -25.91
N ARG A 181 -17.82 -30.84 -25.77
CA ARG A 181 -18.30 -32.22 -25.95
C ARG A 181 -18.19 -32.72 -27.39
N ALA A 182 -18.08 -31.84 -28.38
CA ALA A 182 -17.83 -32.23 -29.77
C ALA A 182 -16.33 -32.40 -30.08
N LEU A 183 -15.45 -31.78 -29.29
CA LEU A 183 -14.00 -31.79 -29.50
C LEU A 183 -13.27 -32.82 -28.63
N PHE A 184 -13.79 -33.15 -27.46
CA PHE A 184 -13.07 -33.95 -26.47
C PHE A 184 -13.82 -35.23 -26.08
N PRO A 185 -13.18 -36.42 -26.18
CA PRO A 185 -13.76 -37.67 -25.72
C PRO A 185 -13.85 -37.76 -24.19
N ASN A 186 -12.94 -37.08 -23.49
CA ASN A 186 -12.87 -37.02 -22.03
C ASN A 186 -12.92 -35.56 -21.55
N SER A 187 -13.45 -35.33 -20.35
CA SER A 187 -13.43 -34.00 -19.74
C SER A 187 -11.99 -33.58 -19.41
N ILE A 188 -11.68 -32.30 -19.66
CA ILE A 188 -10.35 -31.74 -19.44
C ILE A 188 -10.45 -30.50 -18.54
N ILE A 189 -9.43 -30.27 -17.71
CA ILE A 189 -9.36 -29.10 -16.83
C ILE A 189 -8.46 -28.05 -17.48
N GLY A 190 -9.02 -26.87 -17.71
CA GLY A 190 -8.29 -25.69 -18.18
C GLY A 190 -7.22 -25.24 -17.18
N PRO A 191 -6.27 -24.39 -17.60
CA PRO A 191 -5.38 -23.72 -16.65
C PRO A 191 -6.19 -22.85 -15.69
N GLY A 192 -5.73 -22.84 -14.44
CA GLY A 192 -6.13 -21.86 -13.44
C GLY A 192 -5.47 -20.50 -13.67
N GLU A 193 -5.86 -19.54 -12.86
CA GLU A 193 -5.33 -18.18 -12.93
C GLU A 193 -4.58 -17.84 -11.64
N ARG A 194 -3.33 -17.40 -11.78
CA ARG A 194 -2.46 -16.99 -10.70
C ARG A 194 -2.30 -15.46 -10.73
N THR A 195 -2.61 -14.82 -9.60
CA THR A 195 -2.48 -13.36 -9.41
C THR A 195 -1.64 -13.08 -8.18
N ARG A 196 -0.96 -11.93 -8.13
CA ARG A 196 -0.29 -11.49 -6.89
C ARG A 196 -1.33 -11.25 -5.81
N LEU A 197 -1.00 -11.59 -4.58
CA LEU A 197 -1.84 -11.39 -3.39
C LEU A 197 -1.03 -10.60 -2.36
N HIS A 198 -1.65 -9.56 -1.82
CA HIS A 198 -1.14 -8.76 -0.73
C HIS A 198 -2.11 -8.86 0.44
N GLU A 199 -1.60 -9.24 1.60
CA GLU A 199 -2.27 -9.20 2.90
C GLU A 199 -1.65 -8.04 3.70
N GLY A 200 -2.23 -6.85 3.56
CA GLY A 200 -1.60 -5.58 3.93
C GLY A 200 -0.39 -5.23 3.05
N TYR A 201 0.33 -4.16 3.41
CA TYR A 201 1.57 -3.78 2.75
C TYR A 201 2.74 -4.45 3.47
N ALA A 202 3.48 -5.32 2.77
CA ALA A 202 4.70 -5.89 3.34
C ALA A 202 5.75 -4.78 3.55
N PRO A 203 6.25 -4.61 4.78
CA PRO A 203 7.07 -3.47 5.13
C PRO A 203 8.45 -3.51 4.46
N ASP A 204 8.90 -2.36 3.96
CA ASP A 204 10.24 -2.23 3.38
C ASP A 204 11.33 -2.39 4.48
N ARG A 205 11.02 -2.02 5.73
CA ARG A 205 11.81 -2.32 6.93
C ARG A 205 11.07 -3.29 7.86
N PRO A 206 11.25 -4.61 7.73
CA PRO A 206 10.49 -5.60 8.51
C PRO A 206 10.77 -5.52 10.01
N ALA A 207 11.95 -5.09 10.44
CA ALA A 207 12.27 -4.88 11.85
C ALA A 207 11.47 -3.73 12.51
N GLN A 208 10.75 -2.92 11.72
CA GLN A 208 9.98 -1.75 12.18
C GLN A 208 8.47 -1.91 11.95
N ALA A 209 8.00 -3.13 11.66
CA ALA A 209 6.61 -3.40 11.35
C ALA A 209 6.18 -4.82 11.78
N SER A 210 4.89 -5.10 11.70
CA SER A 210 4.33 -6.39 12.11
C SER A 210 4.55 -7.49 11.08
N ALA A 211 4.72 -8.73 11.55
CA ALA A 211 4.89 -9.93 10.72
C ALA A 211 3.56 -10.46 10.13
N VAL A 212 2.44 -9.80 10.43
CA VAL A 212 1.12 -10.14 9.86
C VAL A 212 1.01 -9.75 8.39
N PHE A 213 1.82 -8.80 7.91
CA PHE A 213 1.77 -8.34 6.52
C PHE A 213 2.55 -9.26 5.59
N ARG A 214 1.94 -9.69 4.49
CA ARG A 214 2.50 -10.73 3.61
C ARG A 214 2.19 -10.45 2.15
N GLU A 215 3.11 -10.87 1.29
CA GLU A 215 2.87 -10.98 -0.14
C GLU A 215 2.94 -12.45 -0.56
N GLY A 216 2.17 -12.84 -1.57
CA GLY A 216 2.15 -14.19 -2.11
C GLY A 216 1.43 -14.28 -3.45
N TRP A 217 1.07 -15.51 -3.82
CA TRP A 217 0.21 -15.78 -4.97
C TRP A 217 -1.15 -16.29 -4.52
N HIS A 218 -2.19 -15.83 -5.20
CA HIS A 218 -3.49 -16.46 -5.18
C HIS A 218 -3.67 -17.22 -6.50
N GLN A 219 -3.98 -18.52 -6.43
CA GLN A 219 -4.26 -19.34 -7.61
C GLN A 219 -5.71 -19.83 -7.57
N ALA A 220 -6.51 -19.36 -8.53
CA ALA A 220 -7.85 -19.88 -8.78
C ALA A 220 -7.74 -21.16 -9.63
N ALA A 221 -8.58 -22.16 -9.34
CA ALA A 221 -8.69 -23.36 -10.16
C ALA A 221 -9.20 -23.01 -11.57
N GLY A 222 -8.77 -23.80 -12.55
CA GLY A 222 -9.22 -23.66 -13.93
C GLY A 222 -10.64 -24.24 -14.15
N PRO A 223 -11.32 -23.81 -15.22
CA PRO A 223 -12.63 -24.35 -15.56
C PRO A 223 -12.54 -25.82 -16.01
N LEU A 224 -13.59 -26.60 -15.70
CA LEU A 224 -13.78 -27.93 -16.25
C LEU A 224 -14.50 -27.82 -17.60
N TYR A 225 -13.90 -28.41 -18.64
CA TYR A 225 -14.52 -28.55 -19.96
C TYR A 225 -15.03 -29.97 -20.13
N GLU A 226 -16.34 -30.10 -20.31
CA GLU A 226 -16.98 -31.40 -20.42
C GLU A 226 -16.69 -32.06 -21.77
N GLY A 227 -16.24 -33.32 -21.71
CA GLY A 227 -16.12 -34.18 -22.88
C GLY A 227 -17.35 -35.06 -23.09
N SER A 228 -17.38 -35.79 -24.20
CA SER A 228 -18.40 -36.79 -24.50
C SER A 228 -17.79 -37.99 -25.21
N GLU A 229 -18.18 -39.21 -24.81
CA GLU A 229 -17.81 -40.45 -25.53
C GLU A 229 -18.23 -40.45 -27.01
N SER A 230 -19.14 -39.55 -27.41
CA SER A 230 -19.56 -39.38 -28.80
C SER A 230 -18.61 -38.52 -29.64
N ALA A 231 -17.60 -37.88 -29.03
CA ALA A 231 -16.53 -37.18 -29.76
C ALA A 231 -15.52 -38.19 -30.30
N HIS A 232 -15.04 -37.95 -31.52
CA HIS A 232 -13.93 -38.70 -32.10
C HIS A 232 -12.61 -37.94 -31.92
N ASP A 233 -11.49 -38.64 -32.07
CA ASP A 233 -10.17 -38.01 -31.99
C ASP A 233 -9.97 -37.02 -33.14
N VAL A 234 -9.97 -35.74 -32.82
CA VAL A 234 -9.71 -34.64 -33.76
C VAL A 234 -8.46 -33.88 -33.33
N ARG A 235 -7.58 -33.57 -34.28
CA ARG A 235 -6.39 -32.76 -34.02
C ARG A 235 -6.76 -31.29 -33.98
N LEU A 236 -6.39 -30.59 -32.91
CA LEU A 236 -6.67 -29.17 -32.75
C LEU A 236 -5.42 -28.34 -33.01
N ILE A 237 -5.54 -27.34 -33.88
CA ILE A 237 -4.47 -26.39 -34.17
C ILE A 237 -5.04 -24.99 -33.96
N PHE A 238 -4.38 -24.17 -33.16
CA PHE A 238 -4.78 -22.79 -32.90
C PHE A 238 -3.74 -21.86 -33.52
N LEU A 239 -4.15 -21.02 -34.47
CA LEU A 239 -3.30 -20.00 -35.07
C LEU A 239 -3.65 -18.65 -34.43
N VAL A 240 -2.65 -18.03 -33.79
CA VAL A 240 -2.83 -16.85 -32.93
C VAL A 240 -1.73 -15.81 -33.17
N ASN A 241 -1.97 -14.56 -32.80
CA ASN A 241 -1.00 -13.46 -32.79
C ASN A 241 -1.07 -12.70 -31.45
N GLY A 242 -0.34 -11.58 -31.31
CA GLY A 242 -0.28 -10.82 -30.04
C GLY A 242 -1.62 -10.29 -29.51
N ASP A 243 -2.62 -10.15 -30.38
CA ASP A 243 -3.93 -9.59 -30.07
C ASP A 243 -5.03 -10.66 -29.94
N SER A 244 -4.69 -11.95 -30.10
CA SER A 244 -5.68 -13.03 -30.11
C SER A 244 -6.29 -13.33 -28.75
N GLU A 245 -7.55 -13.75 -28.75
CA GLU A 245 -8.14 -14.47 -27.62
C GLU A 245 -7.89 -15.97 -27.77
N LEU A 246 -7.02 -16.51 -26.93
CA LEU A 246 -6.75 -17.94 -26.87
C LEU A 246 -7.70 -18.62 -25.86
N PRO A 247 -8.57 -19.55 -26.28
CA PRO A 247 -9.45 -20.26 -25.36
C PRO A 247 -8.66 -21.03 -24.31
N ARG A 248 -9.07 -21.01 -23.05
CA ARG A 248 -8.29 -21.65 -21.97
C ARG A 248 -8.18 -23.17 -22.19
N PHE A 249 -9.18 -23.81 -22.79
CA PHE A 249 -9.07 -25.25 -23.13
C PHE A 249 -8.00 -25.54 -24.18
N ALA A 250 -7.61 -24.58 -25.04
CA ALA A 250 -6.56 -24.79 -26.03
C ALA A 250 -5.22 -25.10 -25.34
N LEU A 251 -4.97 -24.44 -24.21
CA LEU A 251 -3.79 -24.68 -23.36
C LEU A 251 -3.84 -26.05 -22.69
N ALA A 252 -5.02 -26.49 -22.23
CA ALA A 252 -5.22 -27.82 -21.66
C ALA A 252 -5.09 -28.92 -22.72
N ALA A 253 -5.71 -28.75 -23.88
CA ALA A 253 -5.59 -29.64 -25.02
C ALA A 253 -4.12 -29.78 -25.44
N ARG A 254 -3.39 -28.66 -25.51
CA ARG A 254 -1.94 -28.66 -25.75
C ARG A 254 -1.17 -29.46 -24.69
N ALA A 255 -1.42 -29.23 -23.40
CA ALA A 255 -0.75 -29.93 -22.32
C ALA A 255 -1.01 -31.46 -22.34
N LEU A 256 -2.19 -31.87 -22.81
CA LEU A 256 -2.58 -33.28 -22.97
C LEU A 256 -2.14 -33.89 -24.33
N GLY A 257 -1.49 -33.11 -25.19
CA GLY A 257 -1.08 -33.57 -26.53
C GLY A 257 -2.23 -33.68 -27.55
N LEU A 258 -3.40 -33.12 -27.23
CA LEU A 258 -4.61 -33.09 -28.08
C LEU A 258 -4.63 -31.90 -29.05
N GLY A 259 -3.75 -30.91 -28.85
CA GLY A 259 -3.63 -29.77 -29.76
C GLY A 259 -2.27 -29.09 -29.79
N THR A 260 -2.09 -28.16 -30.71
CA THR A 260 -0.89 -27.33 -30.85
C THR A 260 -1.26 -25.89 -31.14
N ILE A 261 -0.39 -24.96 -30.76
CA ILE A 261 -0.62 -23.52 -30.93
C ILE A 261 0.52 -22.92 -31.76
N VAL A 262 0.16 -22.31 -32.89
CA VAL A 262 1.06 -21.63 -33.83
C VAL A 262 0.88 -20.13 -33.67
N GLY A 263 1.98 -19.43 -33.39
CA GLY A 263 2.03 -17.99 -33.22
C GLY A 263 2.47 -17.27 -34.48
N ASP A 264 1.82 -16.16 -34.77
CA ASP A 264 2.18 -15.16 -35.77
C ASP A 264 2.73 -13.92 -35.04
N GLY A 265 4.05 -13.77 -35.07
CA GLY A 265 4.81 -12.75 -34.35
C GLY A 265 5.17 -13.12 -32.91
N GLU A 266 6.28 -12.55 -32.42
CA GLU A 266 6.81 -12.82 -31.08
C GLU A 266 5.86 -12.44 -29.93
N ALA A 267 4.97 -11.47 -30.14
CA ALA A 267 3.96 -11.07 -29.15
C ALA A 267 3.00 -12.22 -28.77
N SER A 268 2.80 -13.21 -29.65
CA SER A 268 1.95 -14.37 -29.40
C SER A 268 2.43 -15.24 -28.22
N ARG A 269 3.72 -15.21 -27.87
CA ARG A 269 4.28 -15.98 -26.73
C ARG A 269 3.67 -15.59 -25.39
N SER A 270 3.13 -14.38 -25.32
CA SER A 270 2.57 -13.77 -24.12
C SER A 270 1.05 -13.88 -24.03
N LEU A 271 0.39 -14.72 -24.82
CA LEU A 271 -1.07 -14.84 -24.74
C LEU A 271 -1.56 -15.45 -23.42
N GLY A 272 -2.79 -15.08 -23.05
CA GLY A 272 -3.47 -15.57 -21.84
C GLY A 272 -3.26 -14.71 -20.60
N GLY A 273 -4.05 -14.98 -19.57
CA GLY A 273 -4.06 -14.24 -18.31
C GLY A 273 -4.90 -12.96 -18.39
N THR A 274 -5.37 -12.51 -17.22
CA THR A 274 -6.21 -11.32 -17.12
C THR A 274 -5.37 -10.06 -17.29
N SER A 275 -5.86 -9.13 -18.10
CA SER A 275 -5.32 -7.78 -18.25
C SER A 275 -6.29 -6.75 -17.66
N GLN A 276 -5.75 -5.65 -17.16
CA GLN A 276 -6.51 -4.45 -16.83
C GLN A 276 -6.18 -3.34 -17.82
N ARG A 277 -7.21 -2.63 -18.27
CA ARG A 277 -7.05 -1.41 -19.08
C ARG A 277 -7.07 -0.19 -18.17
N LEU A 278 -6.03 0.62 -18.26
CA LEU A 278 -5.91 1.87 -17.52
C LEU A 278 -5.97 3.04 -18.50
N ALA A 279 -6.95 3.92 -18.33
CA ALA A 279 -7.01 5.18 -19.05
C ALA A 279 -5.79 6.06 -18.70
N LEU A 280 -5.12 6.54 -19.75
CA LEU A 280 -4.02 7.48 -19.65
C LEU A 280 -4.45 8.84 -20.22
N SER A 281 -3.54 9.81 -20.23
CA SER A 281 -3.78 11.08 -20.93
C SER A 281 -3.75 10.90 -22.46
N ASP A 282 -4.29 11.88 -23.19
CA ASP A 282 -4.22 11.96 -24.65
C ASP A 282 -4.87 10.79 -25.42
N GLY A 283 -5.91 10.18 -24.85
CA GLY A 283 -6.62 9.06 -25.48
C GLY A 283 -5.78 7.79 -25.59
N LEU A 284 -4.72 7.67 -24.80
CA LEU A 284 -3.94 6.45 -24.67
C LEU A 284 -4.53 5.56 -23.57
N VAL A 285 -4.34 4.26 -23.71
CA VAL A 285 -4.67 3.27 -22.68
C VAL A 285 -3.47 2.36 -22.47
N ALA A 286 -3.12 2.09 -21.21
CA ALA A 286 -2.21 1.00 -20.88
C ALA A 286 -3.03 -0.29 -20.69
N GLU A 287 -2.73 -1.31 -21.49
CA GLU A 287 -3.15 -2.68 -21.21
C GLU A 287 -2.07 -3.31 -20.32
N VAL A 288 -2.43 -3.74 -19.10
CA VAL A 288 -1.48 -4.25 -18.10
C VAL A 288 -1.90 -5.65 -17.67
N ARG A 289 -1.03 -6.65 -17.84
CA ARG A 289 -1.29 -7.99 -17.32
C ARG A 289 -1.29 -7.96 -15.78
N VAL A 290 -2.34 -8.51 -15.18
CA VAL A 290 -2.51 -8.62 -13.71
C VAL A 290 -2.65 -10.06 -13.22
N GLY A 291 -2.73 -11.03 -14.15
CA GLY A 291 -2.75 -12.45 -13.84
C GLY A 291 -2.11 -13.29 -14.94
N GLU A 292 -1.61 -14.46 -14.59
CA GLU A 292 -1.02 -15.43 -15.51
C GLU A 292 -1.73 -16.79 -15.41
N LEU A 293 -1.69 -17.57 -16.48
CA LEU A 293 -2.32 -18.89 -16.51
C LEU A 293 -1.35 -19.98 -16.07
N VAL A 294 -1.80 -20.83 -15.15
CA VAL A 294 -0.99 -21.92 -14.56
C VAL A 294 -1.81 -23.20 -14.58
N ASN A 295 -1.21 -24.29 -15.06
CA ASN A 295 -1.85 -25.61 -15.09
C ASN A 295 -1.99 -26.20 -13.68
N GLY A 296 -2.86 -27.20 -13.51
CA GLY A 296 -3.08 -27.87 -12.22
C GLY A 296 -1.85 -28.60 -11.65
N ASP A 297 -0.87 -28.90 -12.49
CA ASP A 297 0.43 -29.47 -12.11
C ASP A 297 1.48 -28.40 -11.71
N GLY A 298 1.09 -27.13 -11.69
CA GLY A 298 1.96 -26.01 -11.33
C GLY A 298 2.85 -25.51 -12.46
N THR A 299 2.61 -25.90 -13.71
CA THR A 299 3.39 -25.47 -14.88
C THR A 299 2.82 -24.20 -15.51
N VAL A 300 3.67 -23.32 -16.05
CA VAL A 300 3.21 -22.14 -16.79
C VAL A 300 2.44 -22.62 -18.01
N ALA A 301 1.23 -22.10 -18.19
CA ALA A 301 0.48 -22.33 -19.42
C ALA A 301 1.04 -21.40 -20.53
N VAL A 302 2.27 -21.67 -20.98
CA VAL A 302 2.89 -20.93 -22.10
C VAL A 302 2.08 -21.18 -23.36
N ALA A 303 1.78 -20.11 -24.07
CA ALA A 303 0.69 -20.10 -25.03
C ALA A 303 1.03 -20.58 -26.45
N VAL A 304 2.31 -20.71 -26.84
CA VAL A 304 2.66 -21.00 -28.24
C VAL A 304 3.78 -22.03 -28.36
N ASP A 305 3.58 -23.03 -29.22
CA ASP A 305 4.56 -24.06 -29.53
C ASP A 305 5.61 -23.60 -30.55
N THR A 306 5.15 -22.92 -31.60
CA THR A 306 6.00 -22.42 -32.69
C THR A 306 5.61 -20.98 -33.01
N VAL A 307 6.58 -20.08 -33.09
CA VAL A 307 6.36 -18.69 -33.51
C VAL A 307 6.98 -18.49 -34.88
N LEU A 308 6.21 -17.94 -35.79
CA LEU A 308 6.60 -17.58 -37.15
C LEU A 308 6.14 -16.15 -37.42
N THR A 309 6.62 -15.53 -38.49
CA THR A 309 6.15 -14.22 -38.94
C THR A 309 5.62 -14.34 -40.35
N SER A 310 4.39 -13.87 -40.58
CA SER A 310 3.88 -13.70 -41.96
C SER A 310 4.76 -12.74 -42.75
N SER A 311 4.98 -13.02 -44.04
CA SER A 311 5.62 -12.10 -44.98
C SER A 311 4.59 -11.63 -46.02
N ASP A 312 4.77 -10.45 -46.61
CA ASP A 312 3.83 -9.86 -47.59
C ASP A 312 3.47 -10.78 -48.78
N ALA A 313 4.29 -11.81 -49.05
CA ALA A 313 4.08 -12.78 -50.14
C ALA A 313 3.66 -14.19 -49.68
N SER A 314 3.70 -14.54 -48.39
CA SER A 314 3.32 -15.87 -47.90
C SER A 314 2.84 -15.91 -46.44
N ASP A 315 1.69 -16.55 -46.21
CA ASP A 315 1.13 -16.83 -44.87
C ASP A 315 1.80 -18.08 -44.27
N ALA A 316 3.08 -17.94 -43.93
CA ALA A 316 3.90 -19.00 -43.34
C ALA A 316 3.30 -19.60 -42.03
N PRO A 317 2.69 -18.81 -41.12
CA PRO A 317 1.99 -19.34 -39.96
C PRO A 317 0.85 -20.29 -40.33
N LEU A 318 -0.03 -19.91 -41.25
CA LEU A 318 -1.13 -20.78 -41.70
C LEU A 318 -0.63 -22.02 -42.44
N ALA A 319 0.38 -21.87 -43.31
CA ALA A 319 0.99 -23.01 -43.98
C ALA A 319 1.55 -24.03 -42.98
N THR A 320 2.18 -23.55 -41.92
CA THR A 320 2.73 -24.40 -40.85
C THR A 320 1.61 -25.07 -40.03
N ALA A 321 0.55 -24.34 -39.71
CA ALA A 321 -0.64 -24.91 -39.06
C ALA A 321 -1.23 -26.08 -39.86
N LEU A 322 -1.28 -25.96 -41.20
CA LEU A 322 -1.76 -27.01 -42.09
C LEU A 322 -0.81 -28.22 -42.19
N VAL A 323 0.50 -28.01 -42.11
CA VAL A 323 1.48 -29.11 -42.03
C VAL A 323 1.35 -29.86 -40.69
N LEU A 324 1.18 -29.14 -39.59
CA LEU A 324 0.99 -29.73 -38.26
C LEU A 324 -0.32 -30.52 -38.15
N ALA A 325 -1.36 -30.10 -38.87
CA ALA A 325 -2.61 -30.86 -38.98
C ALA A 325 -2.40 -32.30 -39.50
N ARG A 326 -1.33 -32.54 -40.27
CA ARG A 326 -1.01 -33.83 -40.89
C ARG A 326 0.07 -34.63 -40.17
N THR A 327 0.78 -34.04 -39.21
CA THR A 327 2.01 -34.62 -38.64
C THR A 327 1.81 -35.01 -37.18
N PRO A 328 2.20 -36.23 -36.73
CA PRO A 328 2.16 -36.60 -35.31
C PRO A 328 2.92 -35.57 -34.45
N TRP A 329 2.21 -34.98 -33.48
CA TRP A 329 2.78 -33.95 -32.61
C TRP A 329 3.47 -34.58 -31.39
N ARG A 330 4.54 -33.93 -30.91
CA ARG A 330 5.20 -34.28 -29.66
C ARG A 330 4.88 -33.20 -28.62
N PRO A 331 4.31 -33.54 -27.46
CA PRO A 331 4.08 -32.58 -26.39
C PRO A 331 5.39 -31.86 -26.04
N MET A 332 5.35 -30.55 -25.89
CA MET A 332 6.48 -29.83 -25.32
C MET A 332 6.64 -30.20 -23.84
N ALA A 333 7.88 -30.26 -23.37
CA ALA A 333 8.14 -30.47 -21.95
C ALA A 333 7.46 -29.36 -21.13
N PRO A 334 6.70 -29.70 -20.08
CA PRO A 334 6.12 -28.70 -19.19
C PRO A 334 7.21 -27.85 -18.55
N ARG A 335 6.97 -26.54 -18.42
CA ARG A 335 7.84 -25.62 -17.68
C ARG A 335 7.16 -25.30 -16.35
N LEU A 336 7.82 -25.62 -15.24
CA LEU A 336 7.30 -25.25 -13.92
C LEU A 336 7.10 -23.73 -13.84
N ALA A 337 5.99 -23.31 -13.23
CA ALA A 337 5.77 -21.91 -12.92
C ALA A 337 6.87 -21.42 -11.98
N PRO A 338 7.39 -20.19 -12.18
CA PRO A 338 8.35 -19.63 -11.25
C PRO A 338 7.82 -19.75 -9.83
N ALA A 339 8.66 -20.26 -8.93
CA ALA A 339 8.40 -20.21 -7.50
C ALA A 339 8.35 -18.74 -7.07
N ILE A 340 7.68 -18.48 -5.94
CA ILE A 340 7.83 -17.17 -5.28
C ILE A 340 9.31 -16.98 -5.00
N SER A 341 9.89 -15.99 -5.65
CA SER A 341 11.14 -15.42 -5.17
C SER A 341 10.75 -14.25 -4.29
N PRO A 342 11.32 -14.09 -3.08
CA PRO A 342 11.21 -12.80 -2.41
C PRO A 342 11.65 -11.73 -3.42
N PRO A 343 10.91 -10.62 -3.58
CA PRO A 343 11.30 -9.58 -4.51
C PRO A 343 12.76 -9.26 -4.21
N ALA A 344 13.61 -9.32 -5.24
CA ALA A 344 15.00 -8.92 -5.07
C ALA A 344 14.95 -7.51 -4.47
N PRO A 345 15.64 -7.25 -3.34
CA PRO A 345 15.71 -5.90 -2.84
C PRO A 345 16.20 -5.06 -4.00
N GLU A 346 15.41 -4.05 -4.40
CA GLU A 346 15.91 -3.12 -5.40
C GLU A 346 17.26 -2.63 -4.90
N PRO A 347 18.31 -2.65 -5.74
CA PRO A 347 19.60 -2.18 -5.32
C PRO A 347 19.41 -0.81 -4.66
N ASP A 348 20.05 -0.62 -3.51
CA ASP A 348 19.95 0.60 -2.70
C ASP A 348 20.52 1.77 -3.51
N THR A 349 19.69 2.26 -4.42
CA THR A 349 19.98 3.28 -5.43
C THR A 349 19.37 4.61 -5.00
N LEU A 350 18.72 4.66 -3.83
CA LEU A 350 18.15 5.87 -3.29
C LEU A 350 19.29 6.76 -2.80
N PRO A 351 19.61 7.85 -3.52
CA PRO A 351 20.74 8.67 -3.13
C PRO A 351 20.50 9.21 -1.71
N PRO A 352 21.52 9.24 -0.84
CA PRO A 352 21.40 9.80 0.52
C PRO A 352 21.27 11.33 0.53
N ARG A 353 21.11 11.94 -0.65
CA ARG A 353 20.95 13.37 -0.88
C ARG A 353 19.69 13.60 -1.67
N PHE A 354 19.15 14.81 -1.52
CA PHE A 354 17.94 15.29 -2.21
C PHE A 354 17.79 14.65 -3.61
N PRO A 355 16.80 13.76 -3.79
CA PRO A 355 16.74 12.89 -4.97
C PRO A 355 16.34 13.67 -6.22
N ALA A 356 16.68 13.14 -7.40
CA ALA A 356 16.31 13.73 -8.68
C ALA A 356 14.77 13.79 -8.86
N ARG A 357 14.29 14.62 -9.80
CA ARG A 357 12.83 14.84 -10.02
C ARG A 357 12.07 13.53 -10.20
N GLY A 358 12.50 12.67 -11.12
CA GLY A 358 11.85 11.38 -11.37
C GLY A 358 11.78 10.49 -10.13
N GLN A 359 12.84 10.47 -9.31
CA GLN A 359 12.87 9.73 -8.05
C GLN A 359 11.89 10.31 -7.03
N ARG A 360 11.79 11.64 -6.90
CA ARG A 360 10.77 12.27 -6.02
C ARG A 360 9.35 11.87 -6.41
N LEU A 361 9.07 11.83 -7.70
CA LEU A 361 7.76 11.41 -8.23
C LEU A 361 7.48 9.94 -7.93
N VAL A 362 8.46 9.04 -8.09
CA VAL A 362 8.33 7.63 -7.66
C VAL A 362 8.05 7.52 -6.16
N GLY A 363 8.69 8.35 -5.32
CA GLY A 363 8.38 8.43 -3.89
C GLY A 363 6.92 8.78 -3.62
N LEU A 364 6.35 9.73 -4.37
CA LEU A 364 4.92 10.04 -4.30
C LEU A 364 4.07 8.84 -4.74
N TYR A 365 4.40 8.19 -5.86
CA TYR A 365 3.61 7.08 -6.40
C TYR A 365 3.61 5.85 -5.48
N ARG A 366 4.77 5.50 -4.90
CA ARG A 366 4.91 4.46 -3.87
C ARG A 366 4.00 4.71 -2.69
N LEU A 367 4.11 5.91 -2.11
CA LEU A 367 3.34 6.26 -0.93
C LEU A 367 1.84 6.31 -1.23
N TRP A 368 1.46 6.92 -2.34
CA TRP A 368 0.08 7.05 -2.78
C TRP A 368 -0.57 5.68 -3.00
N GLY A 369 0.10 4.78 -3.72
CA GLY A 369 -0.36 3.42 -3.96
C GLY A 369 -0.42 2.58 -2.68
N ALA A 370 0.63 2.63 -1.85
CA ALA A 370 0.70 1.86 -0.60
C ALA A 370 -0.42 2.25 0.38
N VAL A 371 -0.61 3.54 0.64
CA VAL A 371 -1.71 4.02 1.50
C VAL A 371 -3.07 3.75 0.85
N GLY A 372 -3.17 3.95 -0.47
CA GLY A 372 -4.42 3.78 -1.22
C GLY A 372 -5.00 2.37 -1.11
N TYR A 373 -4.14 1.35 -1.23
CA TYR A 373 -4.55 -0.05 -1.11
C TYR A 373 -4.55 -0.58 0.34
N PHE A 374 -3.62 -0.12 1.19
CA PHE A 374 -3.30 -0.84 2.43
C PHE A 374 -3.47 -0.05 3.72
N HIS A 375 -3.86 1.23 3.68
CA HIS A 375 -4.27 1.90 4.90
C HIS A 375 -5.54 1.25 5.44
N ALA A 376 -5.53 0.83 6.71
CA ALA A 376 -6.62 0.05 7.28
C ALA A 376 -7.90 0.86 7.52
N TYR A 377 -7.83 2.19 7.48
CA TYR A 377 -8.93 3.11 7.73
C TYR A 377 -9.11 4.15 6.61
N PRO A 378 -9.37 3.75 5.36
CA PRO A 378 -9.57 4.70 4.26
C PRO A 378 -10.75 5.65 4.52
N GLU A 379 -11.77 5.22 5.27
CA GLU A 379 -12.92 6.03 5.66
C GLU A 379 -12.58 7.21 6.57
N HIS A 380 -11.39 7.21 7.20
CA HIS A 380 -10.94 8.25 8.12
C HIS A 380 -10.05 9.30 7.45
N HIS A 381 -9.82 9.18 6.14
CA HIS A 381 -9.08 10.18 5.38
C HIS A 381 -9.82 11.53 5.40
N THR A 382 -9.10 12.59 5.70
CA THR A 382 -9.63 13.97 5.80
C THR A 382 -9.83 14.64 4.44
N ALA A 383 -9.40 13.99 3.37
CA ALA A 383 -9.63 14.38 1.99
C ALA A 383 -9.71 13.12 1.10
N PRO A 384 -10.41 13.17 -0.06
CA PRO A 384 -10.47 12.04 -0.99
C PRO A 384 -9.06 11.63 -1.47
N TRP A 385 -8.65 10.41 -1.12
CA TRP A 385 -7.29 9.91 -1.40
C TRP A 385 -6.98 9.81 -2.89
N ASP A 386 -8.00 9.52 -3.70
CA ASP A 386 -7.87 9.39 -5.15
C ASP A 386 -7.37 10.68 -5.79
N THR A 387 -7.67 11.85 -5.18
CA THR A 387 -7.21 13.18 -5.63
C THR A 387 -5.89 13.62 -5.02
N ALA A 388 -5.32 12.83 -4.11
CA ALA A 388 -4.10 13.21 -3.40
C ALA A 388 -2.89 13.24 -4.34
N LEU A 389 -2.88 12.38 -5.36
CA LEU A 389 -1.83 12.35 -6.38
C LEU A 389 -1.75 13.69 -7.11
N GLU A 390 -2.83 14.14 -7.73
CA GLU A 390 -2.91 15.40 -8.47
C GLU A 390 -2.61 16.62 -7.58
N ARG A 391 -3.03 16.57 -6.31
CA ARG A 391 -2.81 17.68 -5.37
C ARG A 391 -1.35 17.86 -4.97
N TYR A 392 -0.62 16.77 -4.74
CA TYR A 392 0.75 16.83 -4.23
C TYR A 392 1.82 16.74 -5.33
N LEU A 393 1.46 16.28 -6.52
CA LEU A 393 2.39 16.14 -7.65
C LEU A 393 3.13 17.46 -7.97
N PRO A 394 2.47 18.63 -8.13
CA PRO A 394 3.18 19.88 -8.43
C PRO A 394 4.19 20.26 -7.35
N ARG A 395 3.89 19.97 -6.08
CA ARG A 395 4.73 20.34 -4.94
C ARG A 395 5.94 19.44 -4.79
N ILE A 396 5.76 18.14 -5.00
CA ILE A 396 6.84 17.15 -4.96
C ILE A 396 7.80 17.36 -6.12
N GLU A 397 7.26 17.66 -7.29
CA GLU A 397 8.03 17.96 -8.48
C GLU A 397 8.86 19.24 -8.33
N ALA A 398 8.23 20.32 -7.87
CA ALA A 398 8.85 21.64 -7.73
C ALA A 398 9.75 21.79 -6.49
N ALA A 399 9.80 20.80 -5.60
CA ALA A 399 10.68 20.83 -4.43
C ALA A 399 12.13 21.09 -4.86
N ARG A 400 12.82 21.95 -4.11
CA ARG A 400 14.20 22.40 -4.44
C ARG A 400 15.27 21.76 -3.57
N ASP A 401 14.87 21.19 -2.45
CA ASP A 401 15.76 20.54 -1.50
C ASP A 401 15.05 19.43 -0.71
N SER A 402 15.83 18.73 0.14
CA SER A 402 15.32 17.63 0.97
C SER A 402 14.31 18.09 2.04
N MET A 403 14.30 19.37 2.38
CA MET A 403 13.37 19.95 3.34
C MET A 403 11.98 20.10 2.72
N GLU A 404 11.90 20.78 1.57
CA GLU A 404 10.65 21.02 0.85
C GLU A 404 9.98 19.70 0.44
N TYR A 405 10.77 18.74 -0.04
CA TYR A 405 10.27 17.41 -0.38
C TYR A 405 9.73 16.67 0.85
N ALA A 406 10.45 16.68 1.97
CA ALA A 406 10.01 16.02 3.20
C ALA A 406 8.77 16.69 3.82
N ILE A 407 8.65 18.02 3.72
CA ILE A 407 7.45 18.75 4.13
C ILE A 407 6.25 18.36 3.27
N ALA A 408 6.41 18.29 1.94
CA ALA A 408 5.32 17.89 1.05
C ALA A 408 4.82 16.47 1.34
N ILE A 409 5.73 15.52 1.59
CA ILE A 409 5.37 14.14 2.02
C ILE A 409 4.69 14.14 3.40
N ALA A 410 5.21 14.90 4.37
CA ALA A 410 4.60 14.98 5.70
C ALA A 410 3.18 15.53 5.65
N GLU A 411 2.96 16.56 4.83
CA GLU A 411 1.63 17.14 4.63
C GLU A 411 0.68 16.16 3.94
N LEU A 412 1.13 15.42 2.92
CA LEU A 412 0.34 14.33 2.34
C LEU A 412 -0.07 13.32 3.41
N MET A 413 0.86 12.90 4.26
CA MET A 413 0.56 11.96 5.35
C MET A 413 -0.42 12.53 6.38
N THR A 414 -0.51 13.84 6.56
CA THR A 414 -1.53 14.41 7.46
C THR A 414 -2.96 14.16 6.99
N THR A 415 -3.15 13.93 5.69
CA THR A 415 -4.48 13.74 5.11
C THR A 415 -5.13 12.41 5.51
N ILE A 416 -4.36 11.43 5.98
CA ILE A 416 -4.91 10.11 6.36
C ILE A 416 -5.67 10.12 7.70
N GLY A 417 -5.51 11.17 8.53
CA GLY A 417 -6.25 11.30 9.79
C GLY A 417 -5.89 10.26 10.87
N ASP A 418 -4.64 9.83 10.91
CA ASP A 418 -4.16 8.74 11.79
C ASP A 418 -2.90 9.16 12.57
N SER A 419 -2.89 8.98 13.90
CA SER A 419 -1.72 9.22 14.77
C SER A 419 -0.62 8.17 14.61
N HIS A 420 -0.88 7.05 13.95
CA HIS A 420 0.13 6.14 13.40
C HIS A 420 0.56 6.53 11.98
N GLY A 421 0.11 7.66 11.44
CA GLY A 421 0.62 8.23 10.19
C GLY A 421 1.85 9.08 10.43
N GLY A 422 2.89 8.93 9.63
CA GLY A 422 4.04 9.82 9.71
C GLY A 422 5.10 9.60 8.67
N VAL A 423 6.12 10.45 8.73
CA VAL A 423 7.33 10.32 7.93
C VAL A 423 8.55 10.72 8.76
N GLN A 424 9.58 9.90 8.66
CA GLN A 424 10.94 10.21 9.10
C GLN A 424 11.73 10.61 7.87
N ALA A 425 12.36 11.77 7.94
CA ALA A 425 13.14 12.33 6.84
C ALA A 425 14.34 13.11 7.37
N PRO A 426 15.50 13.08 6.68
CA PRO A 426 16.62 13.96 7.00
C PRO A 426 16.23 15.44 7.03
N GLY A 427 15.41 15.88 6.07
CA GLY A 427 14.90 17.26 6.01
C GLY A 427 14.11 17.64 7.26
N LEU A 428 13.11 16.84 7.67
CA LEU A 428 12.34 17.12 8.89
C LEU A 428 13.20 17.04 10.16
N ARG A 429 14.18 16.15 10.22
CA ARG A 429 15.13 16.09 11.33
C ARG A 429 15.95 17.37 11.42
N ALA A 430 16.36 17.95 10.29
CA ALA A 430 17.05 19.24 10.24
C ALA A 430 16.13 20.40 10.66
N LEU A 431 14.84 20.36 10.29
CA LEU A 431 13.84 21.38 10.67
C LEU A 431 13.62 21.45 12.17
N LEU A 432 13.49 20.27 12.80
CA LEU A 432 13.14 20.14 14.21
C LEU A 432 14.38 20.20 15.11
N GLY A 433 15.50 19.64 14.65
CA GLY A 433 16.66 19.33 15.47
C GLY A 433 16.43 18.09 16.36
N PRO A 434 17.50 17.33 16.69
CA PRO A 434 17.34 16.04 17.37
C PRO A 434 17.28 16.15 18.90
N ALA A 435 17.57 17.31 19.48
CA ALA A 435 17.86 17.44 20.90
C ALA A 435 16.66 17.98 21.68
N PRO A 436 16.18 17.26 22.72
CA PRO A 436 15.16 17.76 23.63
C PRO A 436 15.73 18.71 24.69
N LEU A 437 14.82 19.38 25.39
CA LEU A 437 15.09 20.09 26.65
C LEU A 437 15.05 19.10 27.83
N PRO A 438 15.73 19.37 28.96
CA PRO A 438 15.80 18.49 30.14
C PRO A 438 14.50 18.50 30.98
N PHE A 439 13.33 18.63 30.35
CA PHE A 439 12.03 18.61 31.01
C PHE A 439 10.94 18.07 30.06
N LYS A 440 9.81 17.64 30.61
CA LYS A 440 8.58 17.37 29.85
C LYS A 440 7.55 18.47 30.10
N ALA A 441 6.81 18.80 29.04
CA ALA A 441 5.63 19.63 29.13
C ALA A 441 4.42 18.89 28.57
N ARG A 442 3.24 19.21 29.09
CA ARG A 442 1.95 18.65 28.65
C ARG A 442 0.91 19.75 28.51
N MET A 443 -0.14 19.44 27.77
CA MET A 443 -1.31 20.31 27.71
C MET A 443 -2.15 20.14 28.98
N VAL A 444 -2.14 21.14 29.86
CA VAL A 444 -2.91 21.17 31.10
C VAL A 444 -3.87 22.34 31.04
N ALA A 445 -5.18 22.07 31.14
CA ALA A 445 -6.23 23.08 30.96
C ALA A 445 -6.05 23.92 29.66
N GLY A 446 -5.68 23.27 28.57
CA GLY A 446 -5.46 23.92 27.26
C GLY A 446 -4.17 24.74 27.15
N ARG A 447 -3.27 24.67 28.14
CA ARG A 447 -2.00 25.41 28.17
C ARG A 447 -0.79 24.46 28.16
N PRO A 448 0.31 24.79 27.47
CA PRO A 448 1.55 24.02 27.54
C PRO A 448 2.26 24.29 28.87
N VAL A 449 2.29 23.31 29.75
CA VAL A 449 2.75 23.43 31.13
C VAL A 449 3.87 22.44 31.41
N VAL A 450 4.92 22.89 32.11
CA VAL A 450 6.01 22.02 32.56
C VAL A 450 5.49 21.06 33.62
N THR A 451 5.54 19.75 33.34
CA THR A 451 5.00 18.71 34.23
C THR A 451 6.08 17.81 34.83
N ARG A 452 7.32 17.89 34.33
CA ARG A 452 8.45 17.15 34.88
C ARG A 452 9.77 17.81 34.55
N LEU A 453 10.70 17.83 35.49
CA LEU A 453 12.10 18.23 35.29
C LEU A 453 12.99 16.98 35.38
N ALA A 454 14.01 16.87 34.53
CA ALA A 454 14.99 15.78 34.64
C ALA A 454 15.88 15.96 35.87
N ALA A 455 16.30 17.21 36.13
CA ALA A 455 16.92 17.66 37.35
C ALA A 455 16.84 19.18 37.41
N ASP A 456 16.59 19.76 38.59
CA ASP A 456 16.48 21.21 38.77
C ASP A 456 17.75 21.95 38.32
N SER A 457 18.91 21.33 38.53
CA SER A 457 20.23 21.85 38.12
C SER A 457 20.38 22.01 36.60
N LEU A 458 19.60 21.28 35.79
CA LEU A 458 19.68 21.31 34.33
C LEU A 458 18.76 22.38 33.71
N ALA A 459 17.81 22.93 34.47
CA ALA A 459 16.90 23.97 34.04
C ALA A 459 16.70 25.04 35.14
N PRO A 460 17.79 25.71 35.58
CA PRO A 460 17.72 26.67 36.68
C PRO A 460 16.72 27.79 36.35
N GLY A 461 15.79 28.03 37.28
CA GLY A 461 14.74 29.04 37.12
C GLY A 461 13.48 28.53 36.41
N LEU A 462 13.38 27.26 36.05
CA LEU A 462 12.14 26.58 35.64
C LEU A 462 11.56 25.80 36.83
N ALA A 463 10.24 25.75 36.94
CA ALA A 463 9.53 25.04 38.00
C ALA A 463 8.34 24.23 37.44
N LEU A 464 7.93 23.20 38.18
CA LEU A 464 6.71 22.45 37.87
C LEU A 464 5.50 23.40 37.89
N GLY A 465 4.65 23.31 36.86
CA GLY A 465 3.49 24.17 36.71
C GLY A 465 3.78 25.56 36.13
N ASP A 466 4.98 25.81 35.62
CA ASP A 466 5.24 26.94 34.74
C ASP A 466 4.52 26.74 33.39
N GLU A 467 3.83 27.77 32.93
CA GLU A 467 3.25 27.81 31.58
C GLU A 467 4.29 28.33 30.59
N LEU A 468 4.51 27.59 29.49
CA LEU A 468 5.35 28.02 28.39
C LEU A 468 4.61 29.10 27.58
N VAL A 469 5.24 30.26 27.38
CA VAL A 469 4.67 31.37 26.60
C VAL A 469 5.34 31.47 25.23
N SER A 470 6.68 31.38 25.18
CA SER A 470 7.44 31.41 23.93
C SER A 470 8.74 30.62 24.06
N ILE A 471 9.28 30.20 22.93
CA ILE A 471 10.57 29.52 22.80
C ILE A 471 11.33 30.11 21.62
N ASP A 472 12.59 30.50 21.83
CA ASP A 472 13.49 31.03 20.79
C ASP A 472 12.89 32.21 20.01
N GLY A 473 12.17 33.09 20.73
CA GLY A 473 11.52 34.27 20.16
C GLY A 473 10.16 34.02 19.48
N GLU A 474 9.74 32.77 19.34
CA GLU A 474 8.44 32.38 18.74
C GLU A 474 7.43 32.04 19.84
N ALA A 475 6.20 32.57 19.76
CA ALA A 475 5.12 32.18 20.67
C ALA A 475 4.88 30.66 20.57
N ILE A 476 4.79 29.97 21.71
CA ILE A 476 4.76 28.50 21.71
C ILE A 476 3.53 27.97 20.97
N ALA A 477 2.38 28.64 21.09
CA ALA A 477 1.15 28.31 20.39
C ALA A 477 1.30 28.44 18.86
N ALA A 478 1.99 29.48 18.38
CA ALA A 478 2.26 29.68 16.96
C ALA A 478 3.20 28.58 16.42
N ARG A 479 4.26 28.25 17.17
CA ARG A 479 5.18 27.16 16.84
C ARG A 479 4.47 25.81 16.76
N MET A 480 3.62 25.50 17.74
CA MET A 480 2.80 24.28 17.74
C MET A 480 1.83 24.25 16.56
N ALA A 481 1.15 25.35 16.24
CA ALA A 481 0.23 25.41 15.11
C ALA A 481 0.95 25.19 13.76
N ARG A 482 2.14 25.78 13.59
CA ARG A 482 2.98 25.61 12.40
C ARG A 482 3.45 24.16 12.24
N LEU A 483 3.99 23.56 13.31
CA LEU A 483 4.47 22.18 13.27
C LEU A 483 3.33 21.15 13.22
N GLY A 484 2.16 21.49 13.76
CA GLY A 484 0.95 20.67 13.73
C GLY A 484 0.42 20.38 12.32
N ARG A 485 0.75 21.23 11.33
CA ARG A 485 0.45 21.00 9.92
C ARG A 485 1.23 19.83 9.30
N LEU A 486 2.27 19.36 10.00
CA LEU A 486 3.13 18.24 9.60
C LEU A 486 2.90 16.99 10.47
N ILE A 487 1.78 16.94 11.20
CA ILE A 487 1.43 15.85 12.12
C ILE A 487 0.09 15.25 11.68
N ALA A 488 0.13 14.02 11.21
CA ALA A 488 -1.05 13.17 11.13
C ALA A 488 -1.50 12.82 12.55
N ALA A 489 -2.80 12.90 12.81
CA ALA A 489 -3.33 12.64 14.13
C ALA A 489 -4.76 12.14 14.07
N SER A 490 -5.06 11.13 14.89
CA SER A 490 -6.40 10.58 15.04
C SER A 490 -7.32 11.50 15.84
N THR A 491 -6.76 12.25 16.79
CA THR A 491 -7.52 13.12 17.70
C THR A 491 -6.84 14.48 17.93
N PRO A 492 -7.59 15.53 18.31
CA PRO A 492 -7.01 16.84 18.64
C PRO A 492 -6.00 16.77 19.80
N GLN A 493 -6.25 15.94 20.82
CA GLN A 493 -5.34 15.77 21.95
C GLN A 493 -4.01 15.11 21.54
N ALA A 494 -4.05 14.09 20.66
CA ALA A 494 -2.83 13.48 20.14
C ALA A 494 -2.03 14.48 19.29
N ARG A 495 -2.70 15.26 18.43
CA ARG A 495 -2.05 16.34 17.67
C ARG A 495 -1.37 17.35 18.59
N ALA A 496 -2.06 17.79 19.65
CA ALA A 496 -1.51 18.78 20.57
C ALA A 496 -0.30 18.23 21.36
N ARG A 497 -0.36 16.97 21.79
CA ARG A 497 0.75 16.25 22.43
C ARG A 497 1.98 16.22 21.53
N ASP A 498 1.82 15.80 20.28
CA ASP A 498 2.94 15.63 19.34
C ASP A 498 3.48 16.98 18.87
N ALA A 499 2.61 17.97 18.67
CA ALA A 499 3.01 19.33 18.32
C ALA A 499 3.82 19.99 19.44
N LEU A 500 3.42 19.81 20.71
CA LEU A 500 4.18 20.31 21.86
C LEU A 500 5.54 19.63 21.94
N THR A 501 5.60 18.30 21.82
CA THR A 501 6.86 17.54 21.81
C THR A 501 7.81 18.06 20.74
N ARG A 502 7.33 18.21 19.48
CA ARG A 502 8.14 18.73 18.37
C ARG A 502 8.54 20.20 18.57
N ALA A 503 7.68 21.03 19.17
CA ALA A 503 7.96 22.45 19.39
C ALA A 503 9.14 22.68 20.36
N LEU A 504 9.41 21.75 21.27
CA LEU A 504 10.50 21.86 22.25
C LEU A 504 11.87 21.40 21.71
N LEU A 505 11.89 20.69 20.59
CA LEU A 505 13.12 20.23 19.94
C LEU A 505 13.92 21.40 19.33
N GLY A 506 15.21 21.15 19.17
CA GLY A 506 16.15 22.05 18.49
C GLY A 506 17.50 21.39 18.24
N PRO A 507 18.47 22.14 17.67
CA PRO A 507 19.81 21.62 17.38
C PRO A 507 20.52 21.14 18.65
N ASP A 508 21.31 20.08 18.52
CA ASP A 508 22.11 19.56 19.63
C ASP A 508 23.15 20.58 20.09
N GLY A 509 23.29 20.76 21.41
CA GLY A 509 24.17 21.78 22.00
C GLY A 509 23.63 23.22 21.97
N SER A 510 22.45 23.46 21.35
CA SER A 510 21.82 24.79 21.38
C SER A 510 21.29 25.15 22.79
N VAL A 511 21.05 26.44 23.03
CA VAL A 511 20.41 26.93 24.26
C VAL A 511 19.07 27.57 23.91
N ALA A 512 17.99 26.97 24.38
CA ALA A 512 16.65 27.51 24.21
C ALA A 512 16.45 28.74 25.10
N THR A 513 15.85 29.79 24.55
CA THR A 513 15.38 30.95 25.32
C THR A 513 13.87 30.84 25.53
N LEU A 514 13.46 30.44 26.73
CA LEU A 514 12.07 30.24 27.11
C LEU A 514 11.52 31.48 27.81
N ARG A 515 10.32 31.92 27.45
CA ARG A 515 9.51 32.77 28.33
C ARG A 515 8.48 31.91 29.02
N VAL A 516 8.45 31.96 30.34
CA VAL A 516 7.56 31.14 31.16
C VAL A 516 6.77 32.00 32.13
N ARG A 517 5.51 31.63 32.37
CA ARG A 517 4.62 32.30 33.32
C ARG A 517 4.52 31.45 34.60
N GLY A 518 5.03 32.00 35.70
CA GLY A 518 5.04 31.33 37.00
C GLY A 518 3.71 31.39 37.75
N ALA A 519 3.72 30.89 38.99
CA ALA A 519 2.54 30.83 39.85
C ALA A 519 1.94 32.20 40.19
N ASN A 520 2.78 33.22 40.34
CA ASN A 520 2.41 34.62 40.58
C ASN A 520 2.01 35.39 39.30
N ALA A 521 1.78 34.69 38.19
CA ALA A 521 1.50 35.25 36.87
C ALA A 521 2.63 36.12 36.25
N VAL A 522 3.80 36.17 36.89
CA VAL A 522 4.96 36.89 36.36
C VAL A 522 5.59 36.08 35.23
N VAL A 523 5.84 36.76 34.10
CA VAL A 523 6.57 36.19 32.97
C VAL A 523 8.05 36.44 33.15
N ARG A 524 8.85 35.38 33.08
CA ARG A 524 10.31 35.44 33.17
C ARG A 524 10.97 34.70 32.02
N THR A 525 12.21 35.08 31.73
CA THR A 525 13.02 34.42 30.71
C THR A 525 13.95 33.41 31.36
N VAL A 526 14.00 32.19 30.83
CA VAL A 526 14.85 31.09 31.29
C VAL A 526 15.66 30.57 30.11
N ARG A 527 16.95 30.31 30.33
CA ARG A 527 17.83 29.74 29.31
C ARG A 527 18.12 28.29 29.66
N VAL A 528 17.81 27.38 28.74
CA VAL A 528 17.89 25.94 29.01
C VAL A 528 18.61 25.24 27.85
N PRO A 529 19.66 24.44 28.10
CA PRO A 529 20.37 23.73 27.04
C PRO A 529 19.50 22.65 26.42
N ARG A 530 19.71 22.36 25.13
CA ARG A 530 19.22 21.17 24.46
C ARG A 530 20.36 20.18 24.27
N ARG A 531 20.15 18.94 24.67
CA ARG A 531 21.13 17.86 24.48
C ARG A 531 20.44 16.56 24.11
N THR A 532 20.95 15.86 23.09
CA THR A 532 20.54 14.49 22.75
C THR A 532 20.64 13.56 23.97
N ALA A 533 21.67 13.75 24.81
CA ALA A 533 21.88 13.04 26.06
C ALA A 533 20.73 13.18 27.09
N PHE A 534 19.81 14.14 26.94
CA PHE A 534 18.66 14.28 27.83
C PHE A 534 17.51 13.32 27.50
N GLN A 535 17.46 12.72 26.30
CA GLN A 535 16.43 11.76 25.93
C GLN A 535 16.23 10.61 26.96
N PRO A 536 17.27 9.86 27.38
CA PRO A 536 17.08 8.76 28.33
C PRO A 536 16.59 9.22 29.70
N LEU A 537 16.94 10.44 30.14
CA LEU A 537 16.50 11.00 31.43
C LEU A 537 14.98 11.25 31.46
N LEU A 538 14.38 11.42 30.28
CA LEU A 538 12.96 11.71 30.11
C LEU A 538 12.13 10.45 29.83
N ALA A 539 12.76 9.29 29.66
CA ALA A 539 12.09 8.05 29.27
C ALA A 539 11.03 7.62 30.29
N SER A 540 11.43 7.31 31.53
CA SER A 540 10.51 6.89 32.60
C SER A 540 9.94 8.09 33.33
N GLU A 541 8.62 8.28 33.36
CA GLU A 541 7.98 9.43 34.05
C GLU A 541 7.67 9.21 35.53
N ARG A 542 7.88 7.99 36.03
CA ARG A 542 7.56 7.61 37.40
C ARG A 542 8.75 6.98 38.11
N GLU A 543 8.80 7.19 39.41
CA GLU A 543 9.86 6.71 40.31
C GLU A 543 9.32 5.75 41.39
N GLY A 544 10.23 5.09 42.10
CA GLY A 544 9.90 4.14 43.16
C GLY A 544 9.55 2.72 42.65
N PRO A 545 8.93 1.89 43.51
CA PRO A 545 8.59 0.51 43.18
C PRO A 545 7.61 0.43 42.00
N VAL A 546 7.85 -0.54 41.10
CA VAL A 546 7.04 -0.81 39.90
C VAL A 546 5.61 -1.22 40.26
N PHE A 547 5.46 -2.03 41.32
CA PHE A 547 4.17 -2.37 41.89
C PHE A 547 4.24 -2.33 43.42
N ARG A 548 3.17 -1.87 44.08
CA ARG A 548 3.12 -1.67 45.54
C ARG A 548 1.69 -1.64 46.07
N LEU A 549 1.55 -1.77 47.39
CA LEU A 549 0.29 -1.52 48.10
C LEU A 549 0.16 -0.04 48.47
N LEU A 550 -1.02 0.53 48.22
CA LEU A 550 -1.43 1.87 48.63
C LEU A 550 -2.38 1.81 49.83
N PRO A 551 -2.56 2.93 50.56
CA PRO A 551 -3.50 3.02 51.67
C PRO A 551 -4.92 2.57 51.32
N GLY A 552 -5.52 1.77 52.20
CA GLY A 552 -6.83 1.15 51.97
C GLY A 552 -6.76 -0.25 51.36
N ASN A 553 -5.56 -0.87 51.32
CA ASN A 553 -5.32 -2.20 50.74
C ASN A 553 -5.65 -2.24 49.25
N ILE A 554 -5.06 -1.30 48.49
CA ILE A 554 -5.23 -1.16 47.04
C ILE A 554 -3.89 -1.48 46.37
N GLY A 555 -3.88 -2.37 45.38
CA GLY A 555 -2.71 -2.61 44.55
C GLY A 555 -2.49 -1.47 43.55
N TYR A 556 -1.25 -1.08 43.31
CA TYR A 556 -0.86 -0.12 42.27
C TYR A 556 0.25 -0.72 41.44
N ALA A 557 0.08 -0.74 40.11
CA ALA A 557 1.08 -1.20 39.17
C ALA A 557 1.35 -0.14 38.10
N ASP A 558 2.63 0.19 37.94
CA ASP A 558 3.12 1.03 36.86
C ASP A 558 3.39 0.18 35.62
N LEU A 559 2.49 0.22 34.66
CA LEU A 559 2.57 -0.67 33.51
C LEU A 559 3.60 -0.22 32.45
N ASP A 560 4.12 1.01 32.52
CA ASP A 560 5.25 1.49 31.69
C ASP A 560 6.58 0.82 32.08
N ARG A 561 6.66 0.37 33.34
CA ARG A 561 7.86 -0.22 33.93
C ARG A 561 7.72 -1.71 34.27
N LEU A 562 6.50 -2.21 34.42
CA LEU A 562 6.23 -3.61 34.72
C LEU A 562 6.67 -4.52 33.58
N ASN A 563 7.49 -5.52 33.88
CA ASN A 563 7.87 -6.55 32.91
C ASN A 563 6.93 -7.77 33.02
N PRO A 564 6.76 -8.55 31.94
CA PRO A 564 5.94 -9.77 31.97
C PRO A 564 6.33 -10.75 33.09
N GLY A 565 7.64 -10.89 33.36
CA GLY A 565 8.14 -11.78 34.43
C GLY A 565 7.79 -11.34 35.87
N ASP A 566 7.39 -10.09 36.07
CA ASP A 566 7.03 -9.54 37.38
C ASP A 566 5.54 -9.70 37.71
N VAL A 567 4.72 -10.12 36.73
CA VAL A 567 3.25 -10.17 36.85
C VAL A 567 2.79 -11.15 37.93
N ASP A 568 3.43 -12.30 38.06
CA ASP A 568 3.08 -13.29 39.09
C ASP A 568 3.36 -12.76 40.51
N SER A 569 4.52 -12.12 40.70
CA SER A 569 4.87 -11.48 41.98
C SER A 569 3.93 -10.33 42.32
N MET A 570 3.52 -9.54 41.32
CA MET A 570 2.51 -8.50 41.48
C MET A 570 1.17 -9.09 41.95
N PHE A 571 0.67 -10.15 41.30
CA PHE A 571 -0.59 -10.78 41.72
C PHE A 571 -0.47 -11.51 43.07
N ALA A 572 0.68 -12.07 43.41
CA ALA A 572 0.93 -12.65 44.71
C ALA A 572 0.78 -11.60 45.83
N LEU A 573 1.27 -10.38 45.59
CA LEU A 573 1.10 -9.24 46.50
C LEU A 573 -0.33 -8.71 46.51
N PHE A 574 -1.02 -8.72 45.35
CA PHE A 574 -2.33 -8.09 45.20
C PHE A 574 -3.53 -9.00 45.45
N LYS A 575 -3.34 -10.31 45.61
CA LYS A 575 -4.43 -11.31 45.66
C LYS A 575 -5.58 -10.98 46.63
N ASP A 576 -5.26 -10.35 47.76
CA ASP A 576 -6.22 -10.01 48.83
C ASP A 576 -6.53 -8.50 48.89
N THR A 577 -6.16 -7.74 47.86
CA THR A 577 -6.44 -6.30 47.79
C THR A 577 -7.90 -6.03 47.42
N ARG A 578 -8.43 -4.87 47.82
CA ARG A 578 -9.80 -4.45 47.46
C ARG A 578 -9.95 -4.13 45.98
N GLY A 579 -8.87 -3.65 45.38
CA GLY A 579 -8.82 -3.31 43.97
C GLY A 579 -7.39 -3.05 43.51
N ILE A 580 -7.21 -2.99 42.19
CA ILE A 580 -5.92 -2.71 41.55
C ILE A 580 -6.06 -1.48 40.67
N VAL A 581 -5.07 -0.59 40.76
CA VAL A 581 -4.84 0.52 39.81
C VAL A 581 -3.71 0.14 38.87
N PHE A 582 -4.01 0.06 37.58
CA PHE A 582 -3.06 -0.09 36.50
C PHE A 582 -2.76 1.30 35.90
N ASP A 583 -1.57 1.85 36.12
CA ASP A 583 -1.20 3.14 35.54
C ASP A 583 -0.65 2.96 34.12
N MET A 584 -1.45 3.28 33.10
CA MET A 584 -1.09 3.26 31.67
C MET A 584 -0.83 4.66 31.12
N ARG A 585 -0.46 5.61 31.97
CA ARG A 585 -0.03 6.93 31.51
C ARG A 585 1.44 6.88 31.09
N GLY A 586 1.76 6.03 30.12
CA GLY A 586 3.07 5.61 29.61
C GLY A 586 2.91 4.51 28.55
N TYR A 587 3.99 3.84 28.13
CA TYR A 587 3.94 2.79 27.10
C TYR A 587 4.27 1.40 27.68
N PRO A 588 3.39 0.40 27.54
CA PRO A 588 3.57 -0.90 28.19
C PRO A 588 4.74 -1.73 27.63
N ARG A 589 5.10 -2.76 28.41
CA ARG A 589 6.05 -3.82 28.03
C ARG A 589 5.35 -5.16 27.82
N GLU A 590 4.27 -5.15 27.04
CA GLU A 590 3.52 -6.36 26.67
C GLU A 590 2.91 -7.16 27.84
N THR A 591 2.58 -6.49 28.94
CA THR A 591 2.08 -7.17 30.16
C THR A 591 0.61 -7.57 30.08
N ALA A 592 -0.16 -7.05 29.12
CA ALA A 592 -1.59 -7.32 28.96
C ALA A 592 -1.91 -8.82 28.83
N TRP A 593 -1.12 -9.56 28.05
CA TRP A 593 -1.30 -11.00 27.81
C TRP A 593 -1.06 -11.85 29.06
N ALA A 594 -0.29 -11.37 30.03
CA ALA A 594 -0.08 -12.03 31.32
C ALA A 594 -1.07 -11.55 32.39
N ILE A 595 -1.55 -10.30 32.32
CA ILE A 595 -2.47 -9.73 33.30
C ILE A 595 -3.91 -10.16 33.05
N ALA A 596 -4.42 -10.00 31.82
CA ALA A 596 -5.83 -10.21 31.52
C ALA A 596 -6.35 -11.63 31.86
N PRO A 597 -5.58 -12.72 31.63
CA PRO A 597 -6.02 -14.06 32.02
C PRO A 597 -6.15 -14.26 33.53
N ARG A 598 -5.52 -13.40 34.34
CA ARG A 598 -5.62 -13.42 35.81
C ARG A 598 -6.85 -12.67 36.32
N LEU A 599 -7.61 -12.00 35.44
CA LEU A 599 -8.78 -11.19 35.78
C LEU A 599 -10.11 -11.86 35.42
N THR A 600 -10.09 -12.96 34.68
CA THR A 600 -11.32 -13.65 34.23
C THR A 600 -11.21 -15.16 34.36
N ALA A 601 -12.34 -15.79 34.70
CA ALA A 601 -12.49 -17.25 34.67
C ALA A 601 -13.14 -17.74 33.36
N ALA A 602 -13.66 -16.81 32.55
CA ALA A 602 -14.26 -17.15 31.26
C ALA A 602 -13.19 -17.59 30.26
N ARG A 603 -13.56 -18.54 29.39
CA ARG A 603 -12.71 -19.00 28.28
C ARG A 603 -13.19 -18.38 26.98
N GLU A 604 -12.29 -18.32 26.00
CA GLU A 604 -12.58 -17.78 24.67
C GLU A 604 -13.08 -16.32 24.66
N VAL A 605 -12.68 -15.52 25.64
CA VAL A 605 -13.04 -14.10 25.72
C VAL A 605 -12.33 -13.34 24.60
N VAL A 606 -13.10 -12.77 23.67
CA VAL A 606 -12.58 -11.87 22.63
C VAL A 606 -12.16 -10.56 23.29
N ALA A 607 -10.91 -10.16 23.08
CA ALA A 607 -10.37 -8.89 23.57
C ALA A 607 -10.40 -7.80 22.51
N ALA A 608 -10.14 -8.15 21.26
CA ALA A 608 -10.08 -7.21 20.16
C ALA A 608 -10.45 -7.89 18.84
N ARG A 609 -10.94 -7.09 17.89
CA ARG A 609 -11.22 -7.50 16.52
C ARG A 609 -10.30 -6.78 15.57
N PHE A 610 -9.77 -7.52 14.60
CA PHE A 610 -8.79 -7.03 13.64
C PHE A 610 -9.35 -7.09 12.22
N THR A 611 -9.02 -6.09 11.42
CA THR A 611 -9.33 -6.05 9.99
C THR A 611 -8.07 -5.69 9.20
N LEU A 612 -7.71 -6.53 8.24
CA LEU A 612 -6.53 -6.40 7.39
C LEU A 612 -6.96 -6.14 5.94
N PRO A 613 -6.56 -5.03 5.30
CA PRO A 613 -6.78 -4.82 3.87
C PRO A 613 -6.06 -5.87 3.04
N MET A 614 -6.70 -6.36 1.98
CA MET A 614 -6.09 -7.29 1.03
C MET A 614 -6.22 -6.75 -0.39
N ALA A 615 -5.22 -7.03 -1.23
CA ALA A 615 -5.25 -6.66 -2.64
C ALA A 615 -4.77 -7.82 -3.51
N ARG A 616 -5.60 -8.22 -4.47
CA ARG A 616 -5.27 -9.26 -5.48
C ARG A 616 -5.44 -8.80 -6.92
N ARG A 617 -6.21 -7.73 -7.10
CA ARG A 617 -6.48 -7.06 -8.35
C ARG A 617 -6.59 -5.55 -8.10
N PRO A 618 -6.44 -4.73 -9.14
CA PRO A 618 -6.47 -3.28 -8.98
C PRO A 618 -7.94 -2.85 -8.88
N GLU A 619 -8.45 -2.74 -7.65
CA GLU A 619 -9.83 -2.37 -7.32
C GLU A 619 -9.85 -0.99 -6.62
N GLY A 620 -10.82 -0.14 -6.95
CA GLY A 620 -11.07 1.16 -6.32
C GLY A 620 -10.16 2.31 -6.78
N LEU A 621 -8.85 2.20 -6.59
CA LEU A 621 -7.91 3.33 -6.80
C LEU A 621 -7.68 3.69 -8.28
N VAL A 622 -7.90 2.73 -9.18
CA VAL A 622 -7.49 2.80 -10.60
C VAL A 622 -8.64 2.50 -11.57
N VAL A 623 -9.82 2.07 -11.08
CA VAL A 623 -10.96 1.66 -11.91
C VAL A 623 -12.17 2.53 -11.60
N GLU A 624 -12.69 3.23 -12.60
CA GLU A 624 -13.86 4.12 -12.49
C GLU A 624 -15.20 3.36 -12.50
N GLU A 625 -15.27 2.17 -13.12
CA GLU A 625 -16.47 1.33 -13.19
C GLU A 625 -16.42 0.14 -12.22
N GLN A 626 -17.35 0.14 -11.26
CA GLN A 626 -17.53 -0.87 -10.22
C GLN A 626 -16.36 -0.97 -9.24
N ALA A 627 -16.31 -0.03 -8.29
CA ALA A 627 -15.60 -0.23 -7.03
C ALA A 627 -16.24 -1.43 -6.29
N GLY A 628 -15.78 -2.64 -6.62
CA GLY A 628 -16.03 -3.83 -5.81
C GLY A 628 -15.59 -3.59 -4.37
N GLU A 629 -16.17 -4.33 -3.44
CA GLU A 629 -15.75 -4.25 -2.04
C GLU A 629 -14.26 -4.60 -1.93
N ARG A 630 -13.45 -3.65 -1.42
CA ARG A 630 -12.04 -3.91 -1.12
C ARG A 630 -11.94 -5.16 -0.28
N LEU A 631 -11.15 -6.13 -0.74
CA LEU A 631 -10.96 -7.39 -0.04
C LEU A 631 -10.37 -7.11 1.36
N ARG A 632 -10.91 -7.79 2.38
CA ARG A 632 -10.48 -7.66 3.77
C ARG A 632 -10.43 -9.04 4.41
N SER A 633 -9.48 -9.23 5.31
CA SER A 633 -9.45 -10.37 6.24
C SER A 633 -9.80 -9.88 7.64
N GLU A 634 -10.62 -10.63 8.35
CA GLU A 634 -11.04 -10.32 9.71
C GLU A 634 -10.70 -11.47 10.65
N PHE A 635 -10.18 -11.14 11.84
CA PHE A 635 -9.93 -12.12 12.88
C PHE A 635 -10.12 -11.53 14.28
N GLU A 636 -10.42 -12.40 15.24
CA GLU A 636 -10.57 -12.03 16.64
C GLU A 636 -9.33 -12.45 17.42
N GLN A 637 -8.83 -11.57 18.27
CA GLN A 637 -7.83 -11.94 19.27
C GLN A 637 -8.51 -12.19 20.60
N ARG A 638 -8.27 -13.37 21.14
CA ARG A 638 -8.80 -13.81 22.43
C ARG A 638 -7.78 -13.61 23.54
N ILE A 639 -8.28 -13.42 24.76
CA ILE A 639 -7.44 -13.45 25.96
C ILE A 639 -6.81 -14.85 26.06
N PRO A 640 -5.48 -14.97 26.23
CA PRO A 640 -4.83 -16.25 26.42
C PRO A 640 -5.42 -17.06 27.57
N ALA A 641 -5.27 -18.38 27.53
CA ALA A 641 -5.65 -19.22 28.66
C ALA A 641 -4.79 -18.86 29.89
N GLY A 642 -5.44 -18.54 31.00
CA GLY A 642 -4.76 -18.16 32.23
C GLY A 642 -4.25 -19.35 33.03
N THR A 643 -3.13 -19.15 33.71
CA THR A 643 -2.62 -20.06 34.75
C THR A 643 -2.74 -19.37 36.11
N GLY A 644 -3.25 -20.11 37.12
CA GLY A 644 -3.38 -19.68 38.52
C GLY A 644 -4.73 -19.05 38.93
N ALA A 645 -4.79 -18.52 40.16
CA ALA A 645 -6.01 -17.92 40.75
C ALA A 645 -6.50 -16.64 40.05
N VAL A 646 -7.81 -16.54 39.82
CA VAL A 646 -8.45 -15.35 39.25
C VAL A 646 -8.64 -14.27 40.33
N TYR A 647 -8.15 -13.07 40.07
CA TYR A 647 -8.41 -11.91 40.91
C TYR A 647 -9.83 -11.40 40.70
N ARG A 648 -10.58 -11.26 41.79
CA ARG A 648 -12.01 -10.88 41.76
C ARG A 648 -12.30 -9.47 42.25
N GLY A 649 -11.27 -8.72 42.67
CA GLY A 649 -11.43 -7.33 43.08
C GLY A 649 -11.64 -6.40 41.90
N ARG A 650 -12.02 -5.14 42.17
CA ARG A 650 -12.24 -4.13 41.13
C ARG A 650 -10.91 -3.66 40.54
N THR A 651 -10.91 -3.37 39.24
CA THR A 651 -9.73 -2.86 38.54
C THR A 651 -10.04 -1.49 37.93
N VAL A 652 -9.03 -0.63 37.96
CA VAL A 652 -9.01 0.67 37.29
C VAL A 652 -7.77 0.75 36.44
N MET A 653 -7.88 1.37 35.26
CA MET A 653 -6.73 1.75 34.45
C MET A 653 -6.70 3.27 34.25
N LEU A 654 -5.55 3.88 34.55
CA LEU A 654 -5.34 5.31 34.34
C LEU A 654 -4.93 5.55 32.89
N ILE A 655 -5.67 6.41 32.20
CA ILE A 655 -5.44 6.71 30.78
C ILE A 655 -5.33 8.22 30.54
N ASP A 656 -4.55 8.60 29.53
CA ASP A 656 -4.52 9.97 29.03
C ASP A 656 -4.10 10.02 27.55
N GLU A 657 -3.82 11.22 27.02
CA GLU A 657 -3.48 11.43 25.61
C GLU A 657 -2.23 10.66 25.15
N ARG A 658 -1.43 10.11 26.08
CA ARG A 658 -0.24 9.31 25.79
C ARG A 658 -0.54 7.82 25.68
N THR A 659 -1.70 7.38 26.16
CA THR A 659 -2.20 6.02 25.93
C THR A 659 -2.49 5.88 24.43
N GLN A 660 -1.61 5.19 23.70
CA GLN A 660 -1.69 4.97 22.25
C GLN A 660 -1.23 3.55 21.93
N SER A 661 -1.72 2.96 20.84
CA SER A 661 -1.20 1.71 20.28
C SER A 661 -1.32 0.55 21.29
N GLN A 662 -0.21 -0.12 21.62
CA GLN A 662 -0.20 -1.20 22.62
C GLN A 662 -0.80 -0.77 23.97
N ALA A 663 -0.69 0.51 24.34
CA ALA A 663 -1.31 1.02 25.56
C ALA A 663 -2.85 1.02 25.48
N GLU A 664 -3.41 1.34 24.31
CA GLU A 664 -4.86 1.20 24.07
C GLU A 664 -5.27 -0.26 23.98
N HIS A 665 -4.44 -1.09 23.36
CA HIS A 665 -4.66 -2.54 23.27
C HIS A 665 -4.70 -3.22 24.65
N THR A 666 -3.85 -2.77 25.57
CA THR A 666 -3.89 -3.19 26.97
C THR A 666 -5.23 -2.87 27.61
N GLY A 667 -5.79 -1.68 27.33
CA GLY A 667 -7.13 -1.32 27.79
C GLY A 667 -8.21 -2.24 27.25
N LEU A 668 -8.17 -2.62 25.96
CA LEU A 668 -9.12 -3.58 25.37
C LEU A 668 -9.09 -4.93 26.10
N PHE A 669 -7.90 -5.45 26.40
CA PHE A 669 -7.72 -6.69 27.15
C PHE A 669 -8.29 -6.60 28.58
N LEU A 670 -8.04 -5.50 29.28
CA LEU A 670 -8.53 -5.29 30.64
C LEU A 670 -10.04 -5.02 30.70
N GLU A 671 -10.60 -4.31 29.72
CA GLU A 671 -12.05 -4.11 29.55
C GLU A 671 -12.74 -5.45 29.29
N ALA A 672 -12.23 -6.25 28.34
CA ALA A 672 -12.81 -7.54 28.00
C ALA A 672 -12.71 -8.58 29.13
N ALA A 673 -11.63 -8.57 29.91
CA ALA A 673 -11.44 -9.55 30.97
C ALA A 673 -12.47 -9.40 32.10
N ASN A 674 -12.65 -8.18 32.61
CA ASN A 674 -13.47 -7.96 33.80
C ASN A 674 -14.15 -6.58 33.88
N GLY A 675 -14.23 -5.83 32.78
CA GLY A 675 -14.83 -4.50 32.76
C GLY A 675 -14.02 -3.45 33.53
N THR A 676 -12.68 -3.51 33.44
CA THR A 676 -11.78 -2.53 34.08
C THR A 676 -12.22 -1.10 33.76
N ALA A 677 -12.41 -0.27 34.79
CA ALA A 677 -12.86 1.12 34.60
C ALA A 677 -11.70 2.02 34.16
N PHE A 678 -11.92 2.84 33.14
CA PHE A 678 -10.95 3.81 32.67
C PHE A 678 -11.12 5.15 33.40
N ILE A 679 -10.05 5.70 33.98
CA ILE A 679 -10.08 6.97 34.71
C ILE A 679 -9.00 7.90 34.17
N GLY A 680 -9.37 9.13 33.82
CA GLY A 680 -8.45 10.12 33.26
C GLY A 680 -9.05 10.90 32.10
N THR A 681 -8.30 11.05 31.01
CA THR A 681 -8.77 11.69 29.77
C THR A 681 -8.78 10.69 28.62
N PRO A 682 -9.54 10.94 27.53
CA PRO A 682 -9.52 10.07 26.36
C PRO A 682 -8.09 9.82 25.86
N SER A 683 -7.86 8.59 25.41
CA SER A 683 -6.59 8.17 24.83
C SER A 683 -6.35 8.77 23.44
N ALA A 684 -5.27 8.37 22.76
CA ALA A 684 -4.87 8.94 21.48
C ALA A 684 -5.83 8.60 20.32
N GLY A 685 -6.50 7.43 20.37
CA GLY A 685 -7.35 6.92 19.31
C GLY A 685 -6.57 6.37 18.13
N ALA A 686 -5.44 5.69 18.39
CA ALA A 686 -4.57 5.12 17.36
C ALA A 686 -4.02 3.77 17.80
N ASN A 687 -4.76 2.71 17.46
CA ASN A 687 -4.32 1.33 17.63
C ASN A 687 -4.39 0.59 16.29
N GLY A 688 -3.54 -0.42 16.17
CA GLY A 688 -3.28 -1.13 14.94
C GLY A 688 -1.81 -1.25 14.66
N ASP A 689 -1.47 -2.30 13.92
CA ASP A 689 -0.09 -2.55 13.52
C ASP A 689 0.28 -1.59 12.40
N VAL A 690 1.44 -0.96 12.55
CA VAL A 690 2.00 -0.08 11.52
C VAL A 690 2.78 -0.89 10.50
N THR A 691 2.69 -0.45 9.24
CA THR A 691 3.61 -0.83 8.17
C THR A 691 4.41 0.39 7.73
N ASN A 692 5.47 0.18 6.95
CA ASN A 692 6.35 1.26 6.50
C ASN A 692 6.76 1.13 5.03
N VAL A 693 6.98 2.29 4.42
CA VAL A 693 7.39 2.46 3.02
C VAL A 693 8.65 3.32 2.98
N GLU A 694 9.71 2.79 2.38
CA GLU A 694 10.91 3.56 2.06
C GLU A 694 10.68 4.39 0.81
N LEU A 695 11.09 5.65 0.86
CA LEU A 695 10.96 6.60 -0.24
C LEU A 695 12.34 7.17 -0.59
N PRO A 696 12.56 7.57 -1.86
CA PRO A 696 13.82 8.17 -2.29
C PRO A 696 14.27 9.35 -1.42
N GLY A 697 15.58 9.48 -1.19
CA GLY A 697 16.14 10.53 -0.32
C GLY A 697 16.24 10.17 1.17
N GLY A 698 16.15 8.87 1.51
CA GLY A 698 16.27 8.38 2.88
C GLY A 698 15.03 8.65 3.74
N LEU A 699 13.86 8.78 3.10
CA LEU A 699 12.58 8.97 3.77
C LEU A 699 11.98 7.61 4.12
N VAL A 700 11.33 7.53 5.27
CA VAL A 700 10.49 6.38 5.64
C VAL A 700 9.15 6.90 6.11
N ALA A 701 8.09 6.53 5.40
CA ALA A 701 6.73 6.80 5.82
C ALA A 701 6.15 5.57 6.52
N TRP A 702 5.20 5.77 7.43
CA TRP A 702 4.45 4.69 8.08
C TRP A 702 2.98 5.07 8.25
N PHE A 703 2.14 4.05 8.28
CA PHE A 703 0.68 4.16 8.46
C PHE A 703 0.13 2.87 9.08
N THR A 704 -1.10 2.92 9.61
CA THR A 704 -1.75 1.71 10.13
C THR A 704 -2.14 0.77 9.00
N GLY A 705 -1.55 -0.43 8.98
CA GLY A 705 -1.85 -1.50 8.03
C GLY A 705 -2.86 -2.53 8.56
N LEU A 706 -3.07 -2.58 9.88
CA LEU A 706 -4.02 -3.49 10.52
C LEU A 706 -4.95 -2.72 11.47
N ALA A 707 -6.25 -2.71 11.18
CA ALA A 707 -7.24 -2.03 12.00
C ALA A 707 -7.58 -2.83 13.27
N VAL A 708 -7.93 -2.12 14.35
CA VAL A 708 -8.31 -2.69 15.65
C VAL A 708 -9.60 -2.06 16.15
N ARG A 709 -10.54 -2.90 16.59
CA ARG A 709 -11.80 -2.52 17.22
C ARG A 709 -11.93 -3.17 18.60
N HIS A 710 -12.82 -2.60 19.42
CA HIS A 710 -13.24 -3.25 20.67
C HIS A 710 -13.82 -4.65 20.38
N ALA A 711 -13.86 -5.50 21.41
CA ALA A 711 -14.44 -6.85 21.32
C ALA A 711 -15.90 -6.86 20.81
N ASP A 712 -16.66 -5.81 21.11
CA ASP A 712 -18.05 -5.62 20.68
C ASP A 712 -18.19 -4.95 19.29
N GLY A 713 -17.08 -4.62 18.63
CA GLY A 713 -17.05 -3.97 17.31
C GLY A 713 -17.08 -2.44 17.34
N ARG A 714 -17.19 -1.79 18.51
CA ARG A 714 -17.08 -0.33 18.61
C ARG A 714 -15.75 0.17 18.03
N PRO A 715 -15.75 1.34 17.35
CA PRO A 715 -14.53 1.92 16.81
C PRO A 715 -13.61 2.40 17.92
N LEU A 716 -12.31 2.24 17.71
CA LEU A 716 -11.27 2.80 18.58
C LEU A 716 -10.49 3.91 17.85
N GLN A 717 -10.19 3.73 16.57
CA GLN A 717 -9.52 4.75 15.74
C GLN A 717 -10.30 6.07 15.76
N GLN A 718 -9.60 7.20 15.95
CA GLN A 718 -10.15 8.56 16.12
C GLN A 718 -11.06 8.81 17.33
N VAL A 719 -11.34 7.78 18.14
CA VAL A 719 -12.16 7.90 19.37
C VAL A 719 -11.30 7.72 20.62
N GLY A 720 -10.49 6.66 20.62
CA GLY A 720 -9.73 6.18 21.77
C GLY A 720 -10.58 5.49 22.83
N LEU A 721 -9.89 4.90 23.81
CA LEU A 721 -10.48 4.49 25.08
C LEU A 721 -11.11 5.71 25.75
N THR A 722 -12.41 5.60 26.00
CA THR A 722 -13.18 6.66 26.66
C THR A 722 -13.21 6.43 28.16
N PRO A 723 -12.80 7.40 29.00
CA PRO A 723 -12.79 7.23 30.44
C PRO A 723 -14.22 7.08 30.97
N THR A 724 -14.44 6.07 31.81
CA THR A 724 -15.66 5.93 32.63
C THR A 724 -15.83 7.16 33.51
N ILE A 725 -14.73 7.68 34.08
CA ILE A 725 -14.71 8.92 34.86
C ILE A 725 -13.66 9.84 34.28
N ARG A 726 -14.12 10.94 33.69
CA ARG A 726 -13.24 11.99 33.17
C ARG A 726 -12.66 12.82 34.30
N VAL A 727 -11.34 12.85 34.39
CA VAL A 727 -10.57 13.70 35.31
C VAL A 727 -9.25 14.07 34.65
N ALA A 728 -8.84 15.33 34.76
CA ALA A 728 -7.61 15.82 34.18
C ALA A 728 -6.77 16.53 35.25
N PRO A 729 -5.43 16.50 35.16
CA PRO A 729 -4.58 17.28 36.04
C PRO A 729 -4.95 18.77 35.98
N THR A 730 -4.91 19.45 37.14
CA THR A 730 -5.09 20.91 37.17
C THR A 730 -3.75 21.61 37.31
N LEU A 731 -3.70 22.89 36.91
CA LEU A 731 -2.50 23.70 37.11
C LEU A 731 -2.12 23.80 38.60
N ALA A 732 -3.11 23.87 39.48
CA ALA A 732 -2.90 23.86 40.93
C ALA A 732 -2.36 22.51 41.43
N GLY A 733 -2.87 21.40 40.90
CA GLY A 733 -2.38 20.05 41.21
C GLY A 733 -0.94 19.85 40.81
N VAL A 734 -0.59 20.18 39.56
CA VAL A 734 0.79 20.09 39.06
C VAL A 734 1.76 20.89 39.93
N ARG A 735 1.39 22.13 40.31
CA ARG A 735 2.21 22.98 41.20
C ARG A 735 2.35 22.42 42.62
N ALA A 736 1.34 21.69 43.09
CA ALA A 736 1.32 21.08 44.42
C ALA A 736 1.87 19.64 44.42
N GLY A 737 2.32 19.11 43.28
CA GLY A 737 2.74 17.70 43.17
C GLY A 737 1.61 16.70 43.41
N ARG A 738 0.35 17.10 43.22
CA ARG A 738 -0.82 16.23 43.38
C ARG A 738 -1.17 15.53 42.07
N ASP A 739 -1.59 14.27 42.19
CA ASP A 739 -2.07 13.47 41.07
C ASP A 739 -3.58 13.26 41.20
N GLU A 740 -4.36 14.22 40.68
CA GLU A 740 -5.82 14.17 40.81
C GLU A 740 -6.46 12.98 40.10
N VAL A 741 -5.77 12.42 39.09
CA VAL A 741 -6.24 11.24 38.35
C VAL A 741 -6.12 10.00 39.23
N LEU A 742 -4.97 9.82 39.89
CA LEU A 742 -4.79 8.74 40.87
C LEU A 742 -5.72 8.90 42.07
N ASP A 743 -5.84 10.11 42.63
CA ASP A 743 -6.75 10.38 43.76
C ASP A 743 -8.19 10.00 43.41
N ARG A 744 -8.64 10.33 42.19
CA ARG A 744 -9.98 9.96 41.73
C ARG A 744 -10.17 8.46 41.58
N ALA A 745 -9.14 7.74 41.13
CA ALA A 745 -9.15 6.28 41.04
C ALA A 745 -9.24 5.61 42.41
N LEU A 746 -8.48 6.11 43.39
CA LEU A 746 -8.55 5.62 44.77
C LEU A 746 -9.93 5.88 45.39
N LEU A 747 -10.55 7.03 45.09
CA LEU A 747 -11.91 7.33 45.51
C LEU A 747 -12.92 6.36 44.87
N TYR A 748 -12.80 6.10 43.57
CA TYR A 748 -13.69 5.17 42.86
C TYR A 748 -13.61 3.75 43.43
N LEU A 749 -12.41 3.24 43.71
CA LEU A 749 -12.23 1.92 44.32
C LEU A 749 -12.80 1.82 45.73
N ARG A 750 -12.92 2.94 46.46
CA ARG A 750 -13.51 2.99 47.81
C ARG A 750 -15.03 3.16 47.82
N ALA A 751 -15.56 4.02 46.94
CA ALA A 751 -16.96 4.48 46.98
C ALA A 751 -17.84 3.88 45.87
N GLY A 752 -17.25 3.27 44.84
CA GLY A 752 -17.95 2.68 43.70
C GLY A 752 -18.62 3.64 42.73
N ARG A 753 -18.34 4.95 42.84
CA ARG A 753 -18.84 6.00 41.94
C ARG A 753 -17.86 7.16 41.86
#